data_AF-A0A662VUP4-F1
#
_entry.id   AF-A0A662VUP4-F1
#
_cell.length_a   1.000
_cell.length_b   1.000
_cell.length_c   1.000
_cell.angle_alpha   90.00
_cell.angle_beta   90.00
_cell.angle_gamma   90.00
#
_symmetry.space_group_name_H-M   'P 1'
#
loop_
_entity.id
_entity.type
_entity.pdbx_description
1 polymer ?
#
loop_
_entity_poly.entity_id
_entity_poly.type
_entity_poly.pdbx_seq_one_letter_code
_entity_poly.pdbx_strand_id
1 'polypeptide(L)'
;MPFRVDPITFKKSTITKERSEAYAELISKIETENFRVKQSDIRGLREFNDFIYNSITRNELWKSIPSDTRFPGYFSSLADHAIATVSIAVPLAVEVFKKGFDFGSEYDNEEIKDLLRTEKGVIEVCRLLSLLHDIGKHPPEKHHIKTREYVEKILEKVGLTNLSKILAESASRHHYRSTMDKEYQPKTKLEWIVAFADKISSTQERGLSGEFTKLLEQYKWLLGVENSKKNAERIEKIVEFIECVKLHKGDIKNYINDDIIYTTIPVNFSEIQKIDEKIFNASNILNDAKIGVLCIEVAGIHKFVTASDYKKYISGASALIDDTLNEAKKEIEEMLCPECIIYAKGGSLLAIIPPSYFEEIKERICQIFEEKTRVINLKLPESIEFELWELKYGPRIYRIDDADIEMSLKLAEKRNFGGVVSSVIDSLETTEDVSNSEIIRVSEVCPICHEYKRSEKPECEHLIDDKKEKVCERCCLAIREDKNLREEKEVICINLEKERAEVEVISIDLKPDISYTRIVKKVGKILKGKLRNNPIVAEFKSRGVNKIYFAPVETWDCIGRQHIGRDYSEKCDEIYDIAFIKGDGDNFGKIKGSMPSITLYKQISKLFEDVIEGSIAEALSEVIIKQLEIKLEKDVKDGLTLELPFDVVFVGGDDFLVLIDAAFIFVFLMAFRRNLQEMFGERKDKFDKKENESLSIIPLGVSMGIAVVKNRMPIKSTLDVLDDLLRRSKQKSKSEASGFGGEIFVSLKKFESIPTRDEVKEVFDSTNDIKYTQFPISGKDLVNFIEDLKFFAQRKVSPNWIKGVFGDGKSPLDSYVDLLWRKAREEEKSKWEMFDKIERMHKSELKHPERGFVFKHMDIAESLEIIGGKLSLEGLPIREIMLKLLGE
;
A
#
# COMPACT_ATOMS: atom_id res chain seq x y z
N MET A 1 17.39 -6.42 -26.23
CA MET A 1 17.98 -6.18 -24.88
C MET A 1 17.05 -6.75 -23.82
N PRO A 2 17.55 -7.21 -22.66
CA PRO A 2 16.68 -7.57 -21.54
C PRO A 2 15.89 -6.34 -21.08
N PHE A 3 14.65 -6.55 -20.65
CA PHE A 3 13.77 -5.52 -20.13
C PHE A 3 13.02 -6.06 -18.93
N ARG A 4 12.58 -5.17 -18.05
CA ARG A 4 11.68 -5.48 -16.93
C ARG A 4 10.32 -4.87 -17.22
N VAL A 5 9.24 -5.57 -16.85
CA VAL A 5 7.87 -5.05 -16.97
C VAL A 5 7.27 -4.96 -15.59
N ASP A 6 6.64 -3.83 -15.27
CA ASP A 6 5.86 -3.71 -14.05
C ASP A 6 4.62 -4.64 -14.09
N PRO A 7 4.38 -5.49 -13.09
CA PRO A 7 3.33 -6.51 -13.13
C PRO A 7 1.89 -5.97 -13.16
N ILE A 8 1.66 -4.71 -12.76
CA ILE A 8 0.32 -4.10 -12.77
C ILE A 8 0.16 -3.14 -13.93
N THR A 9 1.13 -2.24 -14.12
CA THR A 9 1.02 -1.15 -15.10
C THR A 9 1.57 -1.53 -16.47
N PHE A 10 2.21 -2.69 -16.56
CA PHE A 10 2.93 -3.17 -17.75
C PHE A 10 3.97 -2.18 -18.26
N LYS A 11 4.44 -1.25 -17.43
CA LYS A 11 5.44 -0.27 -17.81
C LYS A 11 6.75 -1.00 -18.11
N LYS A 12 7.23 -0.90 -19.34
CA LYS A 12 8.47 -1.55 -19.78
C LYS A 12 9.65 -0.66 -19.44
N SER A 13 10.70 -1.27 -18.92
CA SER A 13 11.98 -0.62 -18.65
C SER A 13 13.08 -1.42 -19.31
N THR A 14 13.59 -0.92 -20.43
CA THR A 14 14.71 -1.55 -21.15
C THR A 14 16.00 -1.33 -20.37
N ILE A 15 16.77 -2.40 -20.22
CA ILE A 15 18.09 -2.32 -19.60
C ILE A 15 19.08 -1.98 -20.70
N THR A 16 19.63 -0.77 -20.63
CA THR A 16 20.70 -0.39 -21.54
C THR A 16 21.99 -1.10 -21.19
N LYS A 17 22.91 -1.17 -22.14
CA LYS A 17 24.25 -1.70 -21.90
C LYS A 17 24.94 -0.91 -20.78
N GLU A 18 24.79 0.42 -20.74
CA GLU A 18 25.39 1.24 -19.67
C GLU A 18 24.83 0.87 -18.30
N ARG A 19 23.52 0.59 -18.18
CA ARG A 19 22.94 0.14 -16.89
C ARG A 19 23.46 -1.23 -16.46
N SER A 20 23.65 -2.15 -17.39
CA SER A 20 24.23 -3.47 -17.10
C SER A 20 25.70 -3.35 -16.67
N GLU A 21 26.46 -2.45 -17.29
CA GLU A 21 27.85 -2.16 -16.92
C GLU A 21 27.93 -1.44 -15.57
N ALA A 22 27.06 -0.47 -15.32
CA ALA A 22 26.94 0.23 -14.04
C ALA A 22 26.56 -0.72 -12.90
N TYR A 23 25.71 -1.73 -13.16
CA TYR A 23 25.44 -2.79 -12.20
C TYR A 23 26.70 -3.61 -11.90
N ALA A 24 27.43 -4.08 -12.93
CA ALA A 24 28.67 -4.84 -12.72
C ALA A 24 29.73 -4.00 -11.97
N GLU A 25 29.83 -2.71 -12.28
CA GLU A 25 30.69 -1.76 -11.58
C GLU A 25 30.26 -1.60 -10.11
N LEU A 26 28.96 -1.42 -9.85
CA LEU A 26 28.41 -1.38 -8.49
C LEU A 26 28.81 -2.62 -7.69
N ILE A 27 28.67 -3.82 -8.26
CA ILE A 27 29.08 -5.08 -7.60
C ILE A 27 30.58 -5.07 -7.28
N SER A 28 31.41 -4.65 -8.23
CA SER A 28 32.86 -4.58 -8.04
C SER A 28 33.29 -3.57 -6.97
N LYS A 29 32.49 -2.52 -6.79
CA LYS A 29 32.70 -1.39 -5.88
C LYS A 29 31.85 -1.43 -4.61
N ILE A 30 31.20 -2.55 -4.28
CA ILE A 30 30.51 -2.67 -2.99
C ILE A 30 31.51 -2.29 -1.89
N GLU A 31 31.27 -1.12 -1.26
CA GLU A 31 32.16 -0.48 -0.29
C GLU A 31 32.14 -1.30 1.00
N THR A 32 32.99 -2.32 1.01
CA THR A 32 33.19 -3.25 2.12
C THR A 32 34.33 -2.81 3.04
N GLU A 33 35.01 -1.70 2.73
CA GLU A 33 36.22 -1.24 3.41
C GLU A 33 36.00 -0.92 4.91
N ASN A 34 34.76 -0.60 5.30
CA ASN A 34 34.37 -0.35 6.68
C ASN A 34 33.89 -1.60 7.43
N PHE A 35 33.80 -2.76 6.77
CA PHE A 35 33.32 -4.02 7.36
C PHE A 35 34.45 -5.04 7.41
N ARG A 36 34.83 -5.44 8.63
CA ARG A 36 35.76 -6.55 8.86
C ARG A 36 35.11 -7.61 9.72
N VAL A 37 34.85 -8.76 9.13
CA VAL A 37 34.31 -9.95 9.79
C VAL A 37 35.48 -10.87 10.12
N LYS A 38 35.59 -11.30 11.38
CA LYS A 38 36.58 -12.31 11.78
C LYS A 38 36.13 -13.69 11.27
N GLN A 39 37.08 -14.58 10.97
CA GLN A 39 36.74 -15.97 10.65
C GLN A 39 35.90 -16.57 11.78
N SER A 40 34.85 -17.31 11.44
CA SER A 40 33.86 -17.91 12.38
C SER A 40 33.00 -16.94 13.23
N ASP A 41 33.02 -15.62 12.95
CA ASP A 41 32.22 -14.64 13.69
C ASP A 41 30.79 -14.53 13.13
N ILE A 42 29.85 -15.25 13.77
CA ILE A 42 28.42 -15.24 13.41
C ILE A 42 27.82 -13.82 13.50
N ARG A 43 28.24 -13.03 14.50
CA ARG A 43 27.72 -11.67 14.67
C ARG A 43 28.20 -10.78 13.53
N GLY A 44 29.50 -10.83 13.21
CA GLY A 44 30.05 -10.10 12.08
C GLY A 44 29.41 -10.51 10.75
N LEU A 45 29.09 -11.80 10.57
CA LEU A 45 28.39 -12.29 9.39
C LEU A 45 26.95 -11.74 9.30
N ARG A 46 26.23 -11.68 10.43
CA ARG A 46 24.90 -11.05 10.50
C ARG A 46 24.95 -9.57 10.12
N GLU A 47 25.87 -8.81 10.72
CA GLU A 47 26.03 -7.38 10.43
C GLU A 47 26.38 -7.15 8.95
N PHE A 48 27.16 -8.04 8.34
CA PHE A 48 27.46 -8.02 6.91
C PHE A 48 26.23 -8.37 6.03
N ASN A 49 25.47 -9.41 6.40
CA ASN A 49 24.22 -9.75 5.69
C ASN A 49 23.20 -8.61 5.77
N ASP A 50 23.08 -7.94 6.91
CA ASP A 50 22.22 -6.75 7.06
C ASP A 50 22.69 -5.60 6.18
N PHE A 51 24.01 -5.40 6.03
CA PHE A 51 24.56 -4.43 5.08
C PHE A 51 24.20 -4.78 3.62
N ILE A 52 24.32 -6.05 3.22
CA ILE A 52 23.93 -6.51 1.87
C ILE A 52 22.43 -6.33 1.65
N TYR A 53 21.60 -6.76 2.59
CA TYR A 53 20.14 -6.57 2.54
C TYR A 53 19.77 -5.09 2.38
N ASN A 54 20.35 -4.21 3.19
CA ASN A 54 20.11 -2.76 3.09
C ASN A 54 20.60 -2.19 1.74
N SER A 55 21.71 -2.69 1.22
CA SER A 55 22.26 -2.28 -0.08
C SER A 55 21.33 -2.69 -1.23
N ILE A 56 20.82 -3.93 -1.21
CA ILE A 56 19.91 -4.47 -2.23
C ILE A 56 18.55 -3.73 -2.19
N THR A 57 18.00 -3.50 -0.99
CA THR A 57 16.68 -2.88 -0.82
C THR A 57 16.65 -1.37 -1.11
N ARG A 58 17.76 -0.66 -0.95
CA ARG A 58 17.84 0.80 -1.14
C ARG A 58 18.36 1.21 -2.51
N ASN A 59 19.03 0.32 -3.24
CA ASN A 59 19.70 0.66 -4.49
C ASN A 59 18.79 0.47 -5.72
N GLU A 60 18.55 1.54 -6.47
CA GLU A 60 17.67 1.53 -7.65
C GLU A 60 18.23 0.71 -8.81
N LEU A 61 19.55 0.51 -8.92
CA LEU A 61 20.14 -0.35 -9.96
C LEU A 61 19.74 -1.81 -9.72
N TRP A 62 19.85 -2.31 -8.48
CA TRP A 62 19.43 -3.68 -8.12
C TRP A 62 17.96 -3.93 -8.44
N LYS A 63 17.09 -2.96 -8.14
CA LYS A 63 15.67 -3.03 -8.49
C LYS A 63 15.45 -2.96 -10.01
N SER A 64 16.28 -2.25 -10.75
CA SER A 64 16.11 -2.10 -12.20
C SER A 64 16.48 -3.36 -13.01
N ILE A 65 17.34 -4.22 -12.47
CA ILE A 65 17.75 -5.47 -13.11
C ILE A 65 16.64 -6.53 -12.90
N PRO A 66 16.17 -7.22 -13.95
CA PRO A 66 15.21 -8.31 -13.85
C PRO A 66 15.91 -9.58 -13.34
N SER A 67 15.17 -10.38 -12.61
CA SER A 67 15.65 -11.68 -12.12
C SER A 67 15.81 -12.71 -13.24
N ASP A 68 15.05 -12.60 -14.34
CA ASP A 68 15.19 -13.45 -15.53
C ASP A 68 14.89 -12.68 -16.84
N THR A 69 15.35 -13.21 -17.96
CA THR A 69 15.19 -12.61 -19.30
C THR A 69 14.13 -13.32 -20.17
N ARG A 70 13.56 -14.43 -19.69
CA ARG A 70 12.53 -15.23 -20.38
C ARG A 70 11.15 -14.78 -19.92
N PHE A 71 10.16 -14.74 -20.82
CA PHE A 71 8.76 -14.54 -20.44
C PHE A 71 8.29 -15.68 -19.51
N PRO A 72 7.51 -15.42 -18.43
CA PRO A 72 7.12 -14.13 -17.82
C PRO A 72 8.12 -13.56 -16.79
N GLY A 73 9.31 -14.14 -16.67
CA GLY A 73 10.36 -13.84 -15.70
C GLY A 73 10.93 -12.41 -15.65
N TYR A 74 10.43 -11.47 -16.45
CA TYR A 74 10.80 -10.05 -16.38
C TYR A 74 9.93 -9.22 -15.42
N PHE A 75 8.95 -9.82 -14.75
CA PHE A 75 8.07 -9.08 -13.82
C PHE A 75 8.73 -8.76 -12.47
N SER A 76 9.73 -9.55 -12.07
CA SER A 76 10.44 -9.36 -10.81
C SER A 76 11.82 -8.76 -11.00
N SER A 77 12.26 -7.95 -10.04
CA SER A 77 13.64 -7.50 -9.99
C SER A 77 14.54 -8.57 -9.39
N LEU A 78 15.84 -8.48 -9.66
CA LEU A 78 16.86 -9.31 -9.04
C LEU A 78 16.88 -9.10 -7.51
N ALA A 79 16.65 -7.87 -7.06
CA ALA A 79 16.55 -7.54 -5.64
C ALA A 79 15.40 -8.29 -4.95
N ASP A 80 14.19 -8.21 -5.53
CA ASP A 80 13.00 -8.84 -4.97
C ASP A 80 13.11 -10.36 -4.99
N HIS A 81 13.72 -10.92 -6.05
CA HIS A 81 13.97 -12.35 -6.18
C HIS A 81 14.96 -12.88 -5.13
N ALA A 82 16.07 -12.16 -4.89
CA ALA A 82 17.03 -12.54 -3.85
C ALA A 82 16.39 -12.53 -2.46
N ILE A 83 15.62 -11.49 -2.13
CA ILE A 83 14.91 -11.39 -0.84
C ILE A 83 13.87 -12.51 -0.69
N ALA A 84 13.09 -12.79 -1.73
CA ALA A 84 12.15 -13.90 -1.74
C ALA A 84 12.85 -15.25 -1.55
N THR A 85 14.02 -15.44 -2.17
CA THR A 85 14.81 -16.68 -2.02
C THR A 85 15.24 -16.88 -0.57
N VAL A 86 15.75 -15.83 0.09
CA VAL A 86 16.12 -15.89 1.51
C VAL A 86 14.90 -16.22 2.38
N SER A 87 13.75 -15.58 2.10
CA SER A 87 12.51 -15.77 2.87
C SER A 87 12.04 -17.23 2.93
N ILE A 88 12.44 -18.05 1.95
CA ILE A 88 12.14 -19.49 1.91
C ILE A 88 13.33 -20.31 2.43
N ALA A 89 14.54 -19.98 1.99
CA ALA A 89 15.74 -20.77 2.27
C ALA A 89 16.08 -20.81 3.76
N VAL A 90 16.02 -19.67 4.46
CA VAL A 90 16.39 -19.58 5.88
C VAL A 90 15.43 -20.39 6.75
N PRO A 91 14.09 -20.20 6.66
CA PRO A 91 13.15 -21.04 7.41
C PRO A 91 13.32 -22.54 7.17
N LEU A 92 13.57 -22.91 5.92
CA LEU A 92 13.77 -24.31 5.54
C LEU A 92 15.08 -24.89 6.09
N ALA A 93 16.17 -24.12 6.09
CA ALA A 93 17.44 -24.53 6.68
C ALA A 93 17.33 -24.73 8.20
N VAL A 94 16.62 -23.84 8.90
CA VAL A 94 16.33 -23.98 10.33
C VAL A 94 15.51 -25.24 10.60
N GLU A 95 14.46 -25.49 9.80
CA GLU A 95 13.64 -26.70 9.96
C GLU A 95 14.47 -27.98 9.77
N VAL A 96 15.32 -28.03 8.75
CA VAL A 96 16.25 -29.15 8.52
C VAL A 96 17.23 -29.33 9.68
N PHE A 97 17.77 -28.24 10.23
CA PHE A 97 18.64 -28.26 11.41
C PHE A 97 17.93 -28.81 12.65
N LYS A 98 16.70 -28.34 12.92
CA LYS A 98 15.87 -28.80 14.05
C LYS A 98 15.49 -30.27 13.95
N LYS A 99 15.38 -30.81 12.73
CA LYS A 99 15.21 -32.24 12.50
C LYS A 99 16.48 -33.07 12.71
N GLY A 100 17.57 -32.44 13.16
CA GLY A 100 18.81 -33.09 13.60
C GLY A 100 19.84 -33.28 12.50
N PHE A 101 19.69 -32.61 11.35
CA PHE A 101 20.71 -32.67 10.30
C PHE A 101 21.92 -31.80 10.66
N ASP A 102 23.12 -32.41 10.62
CA ASP A 102 24.39 -31.70 10.81
C ASP A 102 24.93 -31.20 9.46
N PHE A 103 24.70 -29.92 9.16
CA PHE A 103 25.21 -29.28 7.94
C PHE A 103 26.74 -29.24 7.87
N GLY A 104 27.44 -29.19 9.00
CA GLY A 104 28.90 -29.17 9.03
C GLY A 104 29.51 -30.46 8.48
N SER A 105 28.81 -31.58 8.63
CA SER A 105 29.27 -32.89 8.16
C SER A 105 29.50 -32.98 6.64
N GLU A 106 28.93 -32.07 5.86
CA GLU A 106 29.08 -32.01 4.39
C GLU A 106 30.31 -31.22 3.91
N TYR A 107 31.08 -30.65 4.84
CA TYR A 107 32.24 -29.82 4.54
C TYR A 107 33.51 -30.38 5.17
N ASP A 108 34.66 -30.23 4.53
CA ASP A 108 35.95 -30.66 5.10
C ASP A 108 36.62 -29.58 5.95
N ASN A 109 36.30 -28.31 5.71
CA ASN A 109 36.91 -27.17 6.37
C ASN A 109 36.33 -26.95 7.79
N GLU A 110 37.18 -26.86 8.81
CA GLU A 110 36.73 -26.72 10.20
C GLU A 110 36.07 -25.36 10.51
N GLU A 111 36.46 -24.28 9.84
CA GLU A 111 35.88 -22.95 10.10
C GLU A 111 34.40 -22.88 9.66
N ILE A 112 34.05 -23.48 8.52
CA ILE A 112 32.64 -23.56 8.09
C ILE A 112 31.84 -24.56 8.94
N LYS A 113 32.46 -25.65 9.39
CA LYS A 113 31.83 -26.57 10.35
C LYS A 113 31.46 -25.85 11.64
N ASP A 114 32.38 -25.05 12.18
CA ASP A 114 32.16 -24.29 13.41
C ASP A 114 31.00 -23.30 13.25
N LEU A 115 30.88 -22.63 12.10
CA LEU A 115 29.71 -21.80 11.80
C LEU A 115 28.42 -22.63 11.77
N LEU A 116 28.41 -23.71 10.99
CA LEU A 116 27.22 -24.53 10.74
C LEU A 116 26.80 -25.41 11.92
N ARG A 117 27.62 -25.49 12.97
CA ARG A 117 27.31 -26.22 14.21
C ARG A 117 26.15 -25.59 14.99
N THR A 118 25.89 -24.31 14.78
CA THR A 118 24.84 -23.57 15.50
C THR A 118 23.75 -23.14 14.55
N GLU A 119 22.51 -23.09 15.05
CA GLU A 119 21.35 -22.61 14.29
C GLU A 119 21.57 -21.19 13.73
N LYS A 120 22.13 -20.28 14.53
CA LYS A 120 22.43 -18.91 14.08
C LYS A 120 23.45 -18.90 12.94
N GLY A 121 24.48 -19.74 13.00
CA GLY A 121 25.44 -19.83 11.90
C GLY A 121 24.85 -20.46 10.64
N VAL A 122 23.94 -21.44 10.77
CA VAL A 122 23.15 -21.96 9.64
C VAL A 122 22.31 -20.86 9.00
N ILE A 123 21.61 -20.05 9.80
CA ILE A 123 20.81 -18.90 9.34
C ILE A 123 21.70 -17.95 8.53
N GLU A 124 22.81 -17.49 9.11
CA GLU A 124 23.62 -16.45 8.46
C GLU A 124 24.39 -16.94 7.23
N VAL A 125 24.84 -18.21 7.23
CA VAL A 125 25.43 -18.82 6.02
C VAL A 125 24.37 -18.99 4.94
N CYS A 126 23.21 -19.56 5.26
CA CYS A 126 22.13 -19.73 4.29
C CYS A 126 21.66 -18.38 3.71
N ARG A 127 21.46 -17.39 4.57
CA ARG A 127 21.08 -16.02 4.21
C ARG A 127 22.09 -15.39 3.25
N LEU A 128 23.39 -15.51 3.52
CA LEU A 128 24.46 -15.03 2.64
C LEU A 128 24.40 -15.68 1.25
N LEU A 129 24.32 -17.02 1.21
CA LEU A 129 24.27 -17.77 -0.04
C LEU A 129 23.05 -17.36 -0.86
N SER A 130 21.88 -17.23 -0.24
CA SER A 130 20.64 -16.82 -0.89
C SER A 130 20.64 -15.35 -1.35
N LEU A 131 21.21 -14.41 -0.58
CA LEU A 131 21.30 -13.01 -1.00
C LEU A 131 22.20 -12.82 -2.24
N LEU A 132 23.25 -13.65 -2.35
CA LEU A 132 24.28 -13.47 -3.38
C LEU A 132 24.20 -14.47 -4.54
N HIS A 133 23.32 -15.47 -4.50
CA HIS A 133 23.30 -16.58 -5.48
C HIS A 133 23.26 -16.11 -6.95
N ASP A 134 22.51 -15.06 -7.24
CA ASP A 134 22.35 -14.51 -8.60
C ASP A 134 23.08 -13.17 -8.79
N ILE A 135 24.04 -12.79 -7.94
CA ILE A 135 24.77 -11.51 -8.08
C ILE A 135 25.47 -11.37 -9.44
N GLY A 136 25.89 -12.49 -10.04
CA GLY A 136 26.51 -12.56 -11.36
C GLY A 136 25.54 -12.49 -12.55
N LYS A 137 24.22 -12.32 -12.34
CA LYS A 137 23.18 -12.45 -13.38
C LYS A 137 23.42 -11.59 -14.60
N HIS A 138 23.98 -10.40 -14.41
CA HIS A 138 24.23 -9.46 -15.48
C HIS A 138 25.73 -9.23 -15.68
N PRO A 139 26.23 -9.27 -16.94
CA PRO A 139 25.53 -9.67 -18.19
C PRO A 139 25.03 -11.14 -18.20
N PRO A 140 24.09 -11.57 -19.07
CA PRO A 140 23.36 -12.85 -18.92
C PRO A 140 24.20 -14.13 -19.03
N GLU A 141 25.38 -14.05 -19.61
CA GLU A 141 26.19 -15.22 -19.97
C GLU A 141 27.00 -15.74 -18.77
N LYS A 142 27.01 -17.06 -18.58
CA LYS A 142 27.82 -17.77 -17.57
C LYS A 142 27.71 -17.15 -16.17
N HIS A 143 26.50 -16.78 -15.77
CA HIS A 143 26.27 -16.02 -14.54
C HIS A 143 26.73 -16.76 -13.29
N HIS A 144 26.63 -18.09 -13.25
CA HIS A 144 27.14 -18.91 -12.15
C HIS A 144 28.66 -18.74 -11.92
N ILE A 145 29.46 -18.64 -12.99
CA ILE A 145 30.91 -18.41 -12.90
C ILE A 145 31.18 -17.04 -12.28
N LYS A 146 30.46 -16.02 -12.74
CA LYS A 146 30.63 -14.66 -12.22
C LYS A 146 30.09 -14.49 -10.81
N THR A 147 29.01 -15.18 -10.44
CA THR A 147 28.56 -15.26 -9.05
C THR A 147 29.71 -15.76 -8.20
N ARG A 148 30.36 -16.87 -8.57
CA ARG A 148 31.53 -17.38 -7.85
C ARG A 148 32.63 -16.32 -7.73
N GLU A 149 33.04 -15.71 -8.83
CA GLU A 149 34.11 -14.69 -8.82
C GLU A 149 33.78 -13.44 -8.00
N TYR A 150 32.54 -12.94 -8.08
CA TYR A 150 32.12 -11.74 -7.35
C TYR A 150 31.96 -12.02 -5.86
N VAL A 151 31.33 -13.14 -5.49
CA VAL A 151 31.18 -13.54 -4.09
C VAL A 151 32.55 -13.77 -3.45
N GLU A 152 33.46 -14.47 -4.12
CA GLU A 152 34.82 -14.70 -3.60
C GLU A 152 35.53 -13.38 -3.30
N LYS A 153 35.55 -12.44 -4.26
CA LYS A 153 36.16 -11.11 -4.08
C LYS A 153 35.51 -10.29 -2.97
N ILE A 154 34.18 -10.32 -2.86
CA ILE A 154 33.45 -9.60 -1.80
C ILE A 154 33.84 -10.16 -0.44
N LEU A 155 33.85 -11.49 -0.29
CA LEU A 155 34.18 -12.17 0.96
C LEU A 155 35.64 -11.98 1.36
N GLU A 156 36.57 -11.96 0.41
CA GLU A 156 37.98 -11.62 0.66
C GLU A 156 38.14 -10.20 1.22
N LYS A 157 37.44 -9.21 0.65
CA LYS A 157 37.51 -7.81 1.11
C LYS A 157 37.01 -7.61 2.53
N VAL A 158 35.98 -8.35 2.95
CA VAL A 158 35.43 -8.26 4.33
C VAL A 158 36.20 -9.09 5.35
N GLY A 159 37.27 -9.80 4.94
CA GLY A 159 38.13 -10.55 5.85
C GLY A 159 37.78 -12.04 6.00
N LEU A 160 36.86 -12.58 5.19
CA LEU A 160 36.48 -14.00 5.15
C LEU A 160 37.33 -14.80 4.15
N THR A 161 38.63 -14.51 4.04
CA THR A 161 39.54 -15.09 3.03
C THR A 161 39.62 -16.62 3.05
N ASN A 162 39.50 -17.26 4.23
CA ASN A 162 39.57 -18.72 4.34
C ASN A 162 38.27 -19.41 3.90
N LEU A 163 37.15 -18.70 3.95
CA LEU A 163 35.81 -19.21 3.61
C LEU A 163 35.32 -18.72 2.25
N SER A 164 35.96 -17.70 1.66
CA SER A 164 35.51 -17.00 0.45
C SER A 164 35.25 -17.96 -0.69
N LYS A 165 36.19 -18.87 -0.97
CA LYS A 165 36.08 -19.85 -2.05
C LYS A 165 34.95 -20.86 -1.82
N ILE A 166 34.83 -21.39 -0.60
CA ILE A 166 33.80 -22.41 -0.26
C ILE A 166 32.41 -21.80 -0.39
N LEU A 167 32.21 -20.62 0.19
CA LEU A 167 30.92 -19.92 0.16
C LEU A 167 30.57 -19.43 -1.25
N ALA A 168 31.56 -18.97 -2.02
CA ALA A 168 31.38 -18.59 -3.42
C ALA A 168 30.99 -19.78 -4.31
N GLU A 169 31.61 -20.94 -4.10
CA GLU A 169 31.21 -22.18 -4.77
C GLU A 169 29.78 -22.54 -4.44
N SER A 170 29.40 -22.56 -3.15
CA SER A 170 28.03 -22.89 -2.75
C SER A 170 26.99 -21.89 -3.29
N ALA A 171 27.27 -20.59 -3.29
CA ALA A 171 26.36 -19.58 -3.85
C ALA A 171 26.13 -19.79 -5.36
N SER A 172 27.14 -20.27 -6.08
CA SER A 172 27.05 -20.55 -7.52
C SER A 172 26.29 -21.84 -7.88
N ARG A 173 26.09 -22.76 -6.91
CA ARG A 173 25.53 -24.11 -7.11
C ARG A 173 24.02 -24.19 -6.80
N HIS A 174 23.21 -23.39 -7.47
CA HIS A 174 21.74 -23.38 -7.27
C HIS A 174 20.93 -23.89 -8.47
N HIS A 175 21.59 -24.24 -9.60
CA HIS A 175 20.92 -24.76 -10.81
C HIS A 175 21.01 -26.28 -10.90
N TYR A 176 19.88 -26.97 -11.03
CA TYR A 176 19.82 -28.44 -11.08
C TYR A 176 19.15 -29.01 -12.35
N ARG A 177 19.04 -28.20 -13.43
CA ARG A 177 18.54 -28.68 -14.72
C ARG A 177 19.56 -29.64 -15.36
N SER A 178 19.08 -30.62 -16.14
CA SER A 178 19.92 -31.61 -16.81
C SER A 178 20.95 -31.02 -17.80
N THR A 179 20.71 -29.80 -18.29
CA THR A 179 21.60 -29.06 -19.19
C THR A 179 22.71 -28.29 -18.46
N MET A 180 22.67 -28.21 -17.13
CA MET A 180 23.69 -27.54 -16.34
C MET A 180 24.88 -28.46 -16.10
N ASP A 181 26.09 -27.91 -16.17
CA ASP A 181 27.30 -28.63 -15.82
C ASP A 181 27.21 -29.18 -14.39
N LYS A 182 27.57 -30.45 -14.20
CA LYS A 182 27.55 -31.15 -12.91
C LYS A 182 28.40 -30.45 -11.85
N GLU A 183 29.43 -29.70 -12.25
CA GLU A 183 30.25 -28.91 -11.30
C GLU A 183 29.41 -27.86 -10.55
N TYR A 184 28.42 -27.27 -11.22
CA TYR A 184 27.58 -26.18 -10.73
C TYR A 184 26.19 -26.64 -10.27
N GLN A 185 25.99 -27.96 -10.14
CA GLN A 185 24.78 -28.51 -9.53
C GLN A 185 24.90 -28.53 -8.00
N PRO A 186 23.78 -28.44 -7.26
CA PRO A 186 23.78 -28.57 -5.82
C PRO A 186 24.35 -29.92 -5.35
N LYS A 187 25.24 -29.88 -4.37
CA LYS A 187 25.91 -31.04 -3.77
C LYS A 187 25.56 -31.20 -2.30
N THR A 188 25.55 -30.11 -1.55
CA THR A 188 25.21 -30.10 -0.12
C THR A 188 23.72 -29.82 0.09
N LYS A 189 23.19 -30.12 1.28
CA LYS A 189 21.79 -29.79 1.61
C LYS A 189 21.53 -28.29 1.60
N LEU A 190 22.49 -27.47 2.06
CA LEU A 190 22.38 -26.01 1.96
C LEU A 190 22.24 -25.55 0.51
N GLU A 191 23.05 -26.11 -0.40
CA GLU A 191 22.96 -25.79 -1.82
C GLU A 191 21.60 -26.22 -2.40
N TRP A 192 21.05 -27.38 -2.00
CA TRP A 192 19.71 -27.82 -2.39
C TRP A 192 18.60 -26.92 -1.85
N ILE A 193 18.71 -26.45 -0.60
CA ILE A 193 17.78 -25.50 0.01
C ILE A 193 17.74 -24.21 -0.80
N VAL A 194 18.91 -23.64 -1.11
CA VAL A 194 19.00 -22.41 -1.93
C VAL A 194 18.43 -22.64 -3.32
N ALA A 195 18.71 -23.80 -3.94
CA ALA A 195 18.20 -24.16 -5.26
C ALA A 195 16.67 -24.27 -5.32
N PHE A 196 16.05 -24.91 -4.31
CA PHE A 196 14.60 -24.99 -4.23
C PHE A 196 13.97 -23.63 -3.96
N ALA A 197 14.55 -22.86 -3.04
CA ALA A 197 14.09 -21.52 -2.73
C ALA A 197 14.14 -20.58 -3.96
N ASP A 198 15.22 -20.64 -4.75
CA ASP A 198 15.36 -19.91 -6.02
C ASP A 198 14.21 -20.27 -6.99
N LYS A 199 13.98 -21.56 -7.21
CA LYS A 199 12.93 -22.03 -8.12
C LYS A 199 11.51 -21.68 -7.64
N ILE A 200 11.25 -21.67 -6.33
CA ILE A 200 9.95 -21.30 -5.74
C ILE A 200 9.73 -19.78 -5.79
N SER A 201 10.79 -18.99 -5.57
CA SER A 201 10.75 -17.52 -5.62
C SER A 201 10.62 -16.98 -7.04
N SER A 202 11.14 -17.72 -8.02
CA SER A 202 11.10 -17.36 -9.42
C SER A 202 9.68 -17.22 -9.95
N THR A 203 9.45 -16.14 -10.72
CA THR A 203 8.25 -15.93 -11.54
C THR A 203 8.33 -16.65 -12.89
N GLN A 204 9.47 -17.27 -13.23
CA GLN A 204 9.59 -18.07 -14.44
C GLN A 204 8.54 -19.16 -14.44
N GLU A 205 8.03 -19.47 -15.63
CA GLU A 205 7.09 -20.59 -15.78
C GLU A 205 5.79 -20.37 -14.97
N ARG A 206 5.39 -19.12 -14.65
CA ARG A 206 4.09 -18.79 -14.01
C ARG A 206 3.53 -17.48 -14.56
N GLY A 207 2.37 -17.51 -15.20
CA GLY A 207 1.74 -16.31 -15.76
C GLY A 207 1.30 -15.30 -14.69
N LEU A 208 0.85 -14.12 -15.13
CA LEU A 208 0.08 -13.25 -14.24
C LEU A 208 -1.24 -13.93 -13.91
N SER A 209 -1.43 -14.26 -12.63
CA SER A 209 -2.67 -14.88 -12.15
C SER A 209 -3.70 -13.82 -11.77
N GLY A 210 -4.95 -14.20 -12.01
CA GLY A 210 -6.16 -13.39 -12.05
C GLY A 210 -7.17 -14.15 -12.93
N GLU A 211 -8.32 -13.54 -13.25
CA GLU A 211 -9.16 -14.06 -14.34
C GLU A 211 -8.33 -13.98 -15.64
N PHE A 212 -7.49 -14.98 -15.94
CA PHE A 212 -6.40 -14.88 -16.90
C PHE A 212 -6.93 -14.58 -18.31
N THR A 213 -8.18 -14.97 -18.56
CA THR A 213 -8.92 -14.60 -19.77
C THR A 213 -9.00 -13.08 -19.95
N LYS A 214 -9.12 -12.28 -18.89
CA LYS A 214 -9.14 -10.81 -18.95
C LYS A 214 -7.80 -10.18 -19.35
N LEU A 215 -6.71 -10.96 -19.40
CA LEU A 215 -5.37 -10.47 -19.73
C LEU A 215 -5.03 -10.55 -21.24
N LEU A 216 -5.97 -10.98 -22.09
CA LEU A 216 -5.75 -11.17 -23.53
C LEU A 216 -5.16 -9.94 -24.22
N GLU A 217 -5.72 -8.75 -23.97
CA GLU A 217 -5.29 -7.51 -24.63
C GLU A 217 -3.86 -7.11 -24.23
N GLN A 218 -3.47 -7.44 -23.00
CA GLN A 218 -2.17 -7.16 -22.42
C GLN A 218 -1.10 -8.09 -22.99
N TYR A 219 -1.44 -9.36 -23.17
CA TYR A 219 -0.57 -10.32 -23.88
C TYR A 219 -0.42 -9.95 -25.36
N LYS A 220 -1.48 -9.49 -26.03
CA LYS A 220 -1.41 -8.94 -27.39
C LYS A 220 -0.54 -7.69 -27.48
N TRP A 221 -0.68 -6.77 -26.52
CA TRP A 221 0.19 -5.61 -26.42
C TRP A 221 1.66 -6.03 -26.28
N LEU A 222 1.95 -7.02 -25.43
CA LEU A 222 3.31 -7.55 -25.31
C LEU A 222 3.85 -8.13 -26.61
N LEU A 223 3.03 -8.80 -27.44
CA LEU A 223 3.44 -9.26 -28.79
C LEU A 223 3.84 -8.09 -29.70
N GLY A 224 3.13 -6.97 -29.60
CA GLY A 224 3.39 -5.76 -30.38
C GLY A 224 4.63 -4.98 -29.95
N VAL A 225 5.23 -5.33 -28.81
CA VAL A 225 6.45 -4.71 -28.29
C VAL A 225 7.68 -5.52 -28.69
N GLU A 226 8.83 -4.86 -28.87
CA GLU A 226 10.08 -5.53 -29.26
C GLU A 226 10.48 -6.63 -28.26
N ASN A 227 10.53 -7.87 -28.75
CA ASN A 227 10.81 -9.09 -28.00
C ASN A 227 11.79 -10.00 -28.76
N SER A 228 12.45 -10.90 -28.04
CA SER A 228 13.15 -12.00 -28.72
C SER A 228 12.15 -12.91 -29.44
N LYS A 229 12.53 -13.48 -30.59
CA LYS A 229 11.68 -14.41 -31.35
C LYS A 229 11.08 -15.52 -30.47
N LYS A 230 11.90 -16.09 -29.59
CA LYS A 230 11.48 -17.14 -28.64
C LYS A 230 10.45 -16.65 -27.60
N ASN A 231 10.55 -15.40 -27.15
CA ASN A 231 9.55 -14.83 -26.24
C ASN A 231 8.25 -14.52 -26.98
N ALA A 232 8.33 -14.01 -28.21
CA ALA A 232 7.16 -13.76 -29.04
C ALA A 232 6.37 -15.06 -29.29
N GLU A 233 7.04 -16.14 -29.69
CA GLU A 233 6.43 -17.47 -29.87
C GLU A 233 5.73 -17.99 -28.60
N ARG A 234 6.32 -17.76 -27.42
CA ARG A 234 5.71 -18.15 -26.13
C ARG A 234 4.43 -17.38 -25.83
N ILE A 235 4.46 -16.06 -26.04
CA ILE A 235 3.32 -15.19 -25.78
C ILE A 235 2.20 -15.49 -26.79
N GLU A 236 2.55 -15.76 -28.05
CA GLU A 236 1.60 -16.10 -29.12
C GLU A 236 0.79 -17.34 -28.76
N LYS A 237 1.45 -18.41 -28.31
CA LYS A 237 0.77 -19.63 -27.83
C LYS A 237 -0.20 -19.36 -26.68
N ILE A 238 0.18 -18.50 -25.72
CA ILE A 238 -0.69 -18.14 -24.59
C ILE A 238 -1.90 -17.35 -25.10
N VAL A 239 -1.71 -16.43 -26.04
CA VAL A 239 -2.78 -15.65 -26.67
C VAL A 239 -3.75 -16.58 -27.39
N GLU A 240 -3.26 -17.49 -28.23
CA GLU A 240 -4.07 -18.49 -28.95
C GLU A 240 -4.90 -19.34 -27.97
N PHE A 241 -4.28 -19.81 -26.88
CA PHE A 241 -4.98 -20.56 -25.84
C PHE A 241 -6.11 -19.75 -25.20
N ILE A 242 -5.85 -18.49 -24.81
CA ILE A 242 -6.85 -17.63 -24.17
C ILE A 242 -8.01 -17.33 -25.13
N GLU A 243 -7.74 -17.11 -26.42
CA GLU A 243 -8.76 -16.90 -27.44
C GLU A 243 -9.63 -18.14 -27.63
N CYS A 244 -9.02 -19.32 -27.68
CA CYS A 244 -9.70 -20.62 -27.76
C CYS A 244 -10.68 -20.80 -26.60
N VAL A 245 -10.24 -20.52 -25.36
CA VAL A 245 -11.07 -20.58 -24.14
C VAL A 245 -12.22 -19.57 -24.20
N LYS A 246 -11.95 -18.29 -24.51
CA LYS A 246 -13.00 -17.25 -24.55
C LYS A 246 -14.07 -17.54 -25.59
N LEU A 247 -13.67 -17.98 -26.77
CA LEU A 247 -14.58 -18.20 -27.89
C LEU A 247 -15.31 -19.54 -27.79
N HIS A 248 -14.95 -20.42 -26.85
CA HIS A 248 -15.41 -21.80 -26.77
C HIS A 248 -15.22 -22.54 -28.12
N LYS A 249 -14.13 -22.26 -28.83
CA LYS A 249 -13.87 -22.76 -30.20
C LYS A 249 -12.67 -23.72 -30.20
N GLY A 250 -12.84 -24.91 -30.77
CA GLY A 250 -11.74 -25.86 -31.01
C GLY A 250 -11.53 -26.88 -29.90
N ASP A 251 -10.53 -27.75 -30.08
CA ASP A 251 -10.16 -28.77 -29.09
C ASP A 251 -9.10 -28.21 -28.13
N ILE A 252 -9.56 -27.68 -26.99
CA ILE A 252 -8.69 -27.11 -25.95
C ILE A 252 -7.69 -28.17 -25.44
N LYS A 253 -8.01 -29.48 -25.55
CA LYS A 253 -7.13 -30.57 -25.10
C LYS A 253 -5.77 -30.57 -25.81
N ASN A 254 -5.69 -30.06 -27.04
CA ASN A 254 -4.42 -29.97 -27.77
C ASN A 254 -3.47 -28.95 -27.15
N TYR A 255 -3.98 -27.86 -26.58
CA TYR A 255 -3.17 -26.84 -25.89
C TYR A 255 -2.85 -27.23 -24.47
N ILE A 256 -3.74 -27.98 -23.81
CA ILE A 256 -3.50 -28.46 -22.46
C ILE A 256 -2.17 -29.22 -22.43
N ASN A 257 -1.85 -30.04 -23.44
CA ASN A 257 -0.60 -30.81 -23.49
C ASN A 257 0.71 -30.03 -23.80
N ASP A 258 0.68 -28.70 -23.94
CA ASP A 258 1.89 -27.91 -24.21
C ASP A 258 2.57 -27.48 -22.90
N ASP A 259 3.84 -27.84 -22.72
CA ASP A 259 4.67 -27.51 -21.55
C ASP A 259 4.63 -26.01 -21.17
N ILE A 260 4.55 -25.11 -22.16
CA ILE A 260 4.49 -23.66 -21.92
C ILE A 260 3.17 -23.27 -21.27
N ILE A 261 2.06 -23.87 -21.71
CA ILE A 261 0.72 -23.61 -21.16
C ILE A 261 0.63 -24.22 -19.76
N TYR A 262 1.07 -25.46 -19.54
CA TYR A 262 1.03 -26.11 -18.22
C TYR A 262 1.82 -25.37 -17.15
N THR A 263 3.01 -24.90 -17.51
CA THR A 263 3.82 -24.12 -16.58
C THR A 263 3.14 -22.78 -16.29
N THR A 264 2.75 -22.05 -17.33
CA THR A 264 2.17 -20.70 -17.18
C THR A 264 0.80 -20.71 -16.47
N ILE A 265 -0.03 -21.73 -16.71
CA ILE A 265 -1.37 -21.91 -16.16
C ILE A 265 -1.44 -23.35 -15.63
N PRO A 266 -1.43 -23.57 -14.31
CA PRO A 266 -1.29 -24.91 -13.73
C PRO A 266 -2.60 -25.71 -13.80
N VAL A 267 -3.05 -26.07 -15.01
CA VAL A 267 -4.35 -26.72 -15.25
C VAL A 267 -4.33 -28.21 -14.88
N ASN A 268 -3.28 -28.96 -15.21
CA ASN A 268 -3.16 -30.40 -14.91
C ASN A 268 -2.05 -30.66 -13.89
N PHE A 269 -2.43 -31.23 -12.74
CA PHE A 269 -1.51 -31.43 -11.63
C PHE A 269 -0.53 -32.59 -11.85
N SER A 270 -1.02 -33.69 -12.42
CA SER A 270 -0.21 -34.89 -12.68
C SER A 270 0.97 -34.64 -13.63
N GLU A 271 0.79 -33.79 -14.65
CA GLU A 271 1.88 -33.41 -15.57
C GLU A 271 2.86 -32.41 -14.93
N ILE A 272 2.37 -31.46 -14.13
CA ILE A 272 3.22 -30.54 -13.36
C ILE A 272 4.18 -31.32 -12.45
N GLN A 273 3.66 -32.38 -11.80
CA GLN A 273 4.48 -33.25 -10.96
C GLN A 273 5.60 -33.94 -11.74
N LYS A 274 5.39 -34.31 -13.01
CA LYS A 274 6.43 -34.88 -13.88
C LYS A 274 7.47 -33.83 -14.28
N ILE A 275 7.04 -32.61 -14.61
CA ILE A 275 7.93 -31.52 -15.01
C ILE A 275 8.85 -31.10 -13.86
N ASP A 276 8.31 -31.01 -12.65
CA ASP A 276 8.98 -30.45 -11.47
C ASP A 276 9.19 -31.49 -10.35
N GLU A 277 9.46 -32.74 -10.73
CA GLU A 277 9.61 -33.91 -9.83
C GLU A 277 10.49 -33.63 -8.61
N LYS A 278 11.59 -32.89 -8.79
CA LYS A 278 12.52 -32.54 -7.70
C LYS A 278 11.89 -31.71 -6.59
N ILE A 279 10.99 -30.77 -6.92
CA ILE A 279 10.29 -29.95 -5.91
C ILE A 279 9.24 -30.79 -5.20
N PHE A 280 8.54 -31.66 -5.93
CA PHE A 280 7.55 -32.58 -5.35
C PHE A 280 8.17 -33.59 -4.38
N ASN A 281 9.42 -33.98 -4.64
CA ASN A 281 10.20 -34.88 -3.81
C ASN A 281 11.21 -34.14 -2.91
N ALA A 282 11.06 -32.82 -2.72
CA ALA A 282 12.03 -32.03 -1.95
C ALA A 282 12.09 -32.46 -0.48
N SER A 283 10.96 -32.87 0.11
CA SER A 283 10.89 -33.43 1.46
C SER A 283 11.85 -34.60 1.65
N ASN A 284 11.90 -35.55 0.69
CA ASN A 284 12.84 -36.68 0.73
C ASN A 284 14.31 -36.23 0.73
N ILE A 285 14.62 -35.14 0.02
CA ILE A 285 15.98 -34.58 -0.04
C ILE A 285 16.33 -33.84 1.25
N LEU A 286 15.32 -33.26 1.91
CA LEU A 286 15.45 -32.34 3.03
C LEU A 286 14.95 -32.91 4.37
N ASN A 287 15.09 -34.22 4.61
CA ASN A 287 14.69 -34.84 5.89
C ASN A 287 13.23 -34.58 6.27
N ASP A 288 12.31 -34.66 5.30
CA ASP A 288 10.89 -34.36 5.47
C ASP A 288 10.61 -32.94 5.97
N ALA A 289 11.53 -32.00 5.75
CA ALA A 289 11.32 -30.60 6.12
C ALA A 289 10.18 -29.98 5.31
N LYS A 290 9.32 -29.26 6.02
CA LYS A 290 8.21 -28.48 5.49
C LYS A 290 8.49 -27.00 5.71
N ILE A 291 7.59 -26.15 5.24
CA ILE A 291 7.70 -24.70 5.42
C ILE A 291 6.43 -24.12 6.02
N GLY A 292 6.61 -23.13 6.89
CA GLY A 292 5.54 -22.44 7.59
C GLY A 292 5.11 -21.17 6.86
N VAL A 293 3.81 -20.96 6.66
CA VAL A 293 3.24 -19.66 6.26
C VAL A 293 2.40 -19.11 7.41
N LEU A 294 2.93 -18.10 8.09
CA LEU A 294 2.30 -17.47 9.25
C LEU A 294 1.56 -16.20 8.80
N CYS A 295 0.26 -16.15 9.05
CA CYS A 295 -0.53 -14.93 8.98
C CYS A 295 -1.03 -14.58 10.38
N ILE A 296 -0.92 -13.32 10.78
CA ILE A 296 -1.46 -12.80 12.03
C ILE A 296 -2.37 -11.64 11.67
N GLU A 297 -3.58 -11.63 12.20
CA GLU A 297 -4.48 -10.47 12.11
C GLU A 297 -4.88 -10.00 13.50
N VAL A 298 -4.80 -8.70 13.72
CA VAL A 298 -5.29 -8.08 14.94
C VAL A 298 -6.83 -8.09 14.93
N ALA A 299 -7.45 -8.70 15.94
CA ALA A 299 -8.90 -8.82 16.01
C ALA A 299 -9.54 -7.49 16.43
N GLY A 300 -10.60 -7.08 15.74
CA GLY A 300 -11.46 -5.97 16.19
C GLY A 300 -10.80 -4.58 16.18
N ILE A 301 -9.80 -4.33 15.33
CA ILE A 301 -9.10 -3.03 15.20
C ILE A 301 -10.07 -1.86 15.19
N HIS A 302 -11.08 -1.90 14.32
CA HIS A 302 -12.07 -0.83 14.21
C HIS A 302 -12.78 -0.58 15.55
N LYS A 303 -13.25 -1.65 16.22
CA LYS A 303 -13.91 -1.54 17.52
C LYS A 303 -12.98 -0.97 18.59
N PHE A 304 -11.70 -1.36 18.58
CA PHE A 304 -10.71 -0.88 19.55
C PHE A 304 -10.37 0.61 19.36
N VAL A 305 -10.06 1.02 18.13
CA VAL A 305 -9.68 2.40 17.79
C VAL A 305 -10.85 3.36 17.97
N THR A 306 -12.07 2.92 17.64
CA THR A 306 -13.30 3.75 17.73
C THR A 306 -14.09 3.57 19.03
N ALA A 307 -13.47 2.96 20.06
CA ALA A 307 -14.13 2.67 21.33
C ALA A 307 -14.49 3.91 22.17
N SER A 308 -14.05 5.11 21.77
CA SER A 308 -14.25 6.35 22.50
C SER A 308 -14.42 7.53 21.56
N ASP A 309 -15.16 8.55 22.01
CA ASP A 309 -15.21 9.89 21.39
C ASP A 309 -14.02 10.78 21.80
N TYR A 310 -13.13 10.30 22.67
CA TYR A 310 -11.98 11.07 23.10
C TYR A 310 -10.88 11.05 22.02
N LYS A 311 -10.65 12.20 21.39
CA LYS A 311 -9.73 12.40 20.24
C LYS A 311 -8.34 11.81 20.47
N LYS A 312 -7.74 12.09 21.64
CA LYS A 312 -6.40 11.58 22.00
C LYS A 312 -6.37 10.06 22.14
N TYR A 313 -7.48 9.46 22.60
CA TYR A 313 -7.58 8.00 22.64
C TYR A 313 -7.54 7.41 21.23
N ILE A 314 -8.26 7.96 20.25
CA ILE A 314 -8.36 7.38 18.90
C ILE A 314 -7.00 7.35 18.20
N SER A 315 -6.31 8.50 18.15
CA SER A 315 -4.96 8.59 17.56
C SER A 315 -3.96 7.68 18.26
N GLY A 316 -3.97 7.69 19.60
CA GLY A 316 -3.08 6.86 20.40
C GLY A 316 -3.36 5.36 20.30
N ALA A 317 -4.63 4.96 20.22
CA ALA A 317 -5.04 3.56 20.05
C ALA A 317 -4.58 3.00 18.70
N SER A 318 -4.67 3.79 17.63
CA SER A 318 -4.14 3.38 16.33
C SER A 318 -2.61 3.26 16.34
N ALA A 319 -1.93 4.24 16.93
CA ALA A 319 -0.48 4.24 17.07
C ALA A 319 0.03 3.04 17.86
N LEU A 320 -0.69 2.69 18.94
CA LEU A 320 -0.38 1.55 19.79
C LEU A 320 -0.44 0.22 19.03
N ILE A 321 -1.44 0.03 18.15
CA ILE A 321 -1.53 -1.16 17.29
C ILE A 321 -0.34 -1.24 16.33
N ASP A 322 -0.02 -0.14 15.64
CA ASP A 322 1.10 -0.10 14.70
C ASP A 322 2.45 -0.37 15.40
N ASP A 323 2.68 0.22 16.59
CA ASP A 323 3.91 0.00 17.36
C ASP A 323 4.01 -1.45 17.88
N THR A 324 2.90 -2.01 18.38
CA THR A 324 2.85 -3.41 18.84
C THR A 324 3.12 -4.38 17.69
N LEU A 325 2.54 -4.13 16.51
CA LEU A 325 2.80 -4.95 15.31
C LEU A 325 4.26 -4.84 14.85
N ASN A 326 4.86 -3.64 14.94
CA ASN A 326 6.27 -3.44 14.62
C ASN A 326 7.21 -4.18 15.58
N GLU A 327 6.85 -4.32 16.85
CA GLU A 327 7.61 -5.11 17.81
C GLU A 327 7.46 -6.62 17.55
N ALA A 328 6.23 -7.09 17.30
CA ALA A 328 6.01 -8.48 16.87
C ALA A 328 6.77 -8.83 15.59
N LYS A 329 6.85 -7.89 14.64
CA LYS A 329 7.71 -8.00 13.47
C LYS A 329 9.18 -8.16 13.86
N LYS A 330 9.73 -7.24 14.67
CA LYS A 330 11.13 -7.27 15.11
C LYS A 330 11.50 -8.58 15.80
N GLU A 331 10.59 -9.14 16.60
CA GLU A 331 10.78 -10.42 17.27
C GLU A 331 11.08 -11.54 16.25
N ILE A 332 10.27 -11.63 15.19
CA ILE A 332 10.51 -12.61 14.10
C ILE A 332 11.81 -12.29 13.35
N GLU A 333 12.12 -11.02 13.09
CA GLU A 333 13.37 -10.61 12.41
C GLU A 333 14.62 -10.97 13.24
N GLU A 334 14.52 -10.94 14.58
CA GLU A 334 15.60 -11.30 15.49
C GLU A 334 15.80 -12.80 15.63
N MET A 335 14.71 -13.57 15.60
CA MET A 335 14.73 -15.04 15.61
C MET A 335 15.23 -15.63 14.29
N LEU A 336 14.87 -15.00 13.17
CA LEU A 336 15.19 -15.43 11.81
C LEU A 336 16.01 -14.36 11.09
N CYS A 337 15.35 -13.56 10.23
CA CYS A 337 15.94 -12.46 9.49
C CYS A 337 14.84 -11.56 8.88
N PRO A 338 15.13 -10.30 8.51
CA PRO A 338 14.14 -9.37 7.95
C PRO A 338 13.50 -9.82 6.62
N GLU A 339 14.17 -10.69 5.87
CA GLU A 339 13.67 -11.22 4.60
C GLU A 339 12.45 -12.14 4.77
N CYS A 340 12.32 -12.81 5.92
CA CYS A 340 11.19 -13.68 6.25
C CYS A 340 9.86 -12.93 6.39
N ILE A 341 9.90 -11.62 6.63
CA ILE A 341 8.71 -10.77 6.65
C ILE A 341 8.29 -10.43 5.21
N ILE A 342 7.10 -10.88 4.83
CA ILE A 342 6.52 -10.62 3.51
C ILE A 342 5.69 -9.33 3.54
N TYR A 343 4.91 -9.13 4.61
CA TYR A 343 4.05 -7.97 4.82
C TYR A 343 3.81 -7.77 6.33
N ALA A 344 3.74 -6.52 6.81
CA ALA A 344 3.47 -6.21 8.22
C ALA A 344 2.89 -4.80 8.37
N LYS A 345 1.60 -4.61 8.06
CA LYS A 345 0.89 -3.32 8.12
C LYS A 345 -0.61 -3.49 8.31
N GLY A 346 -1.29 -2.45 8.78
CA GLY A 346 -2.76 -2.43 8.91
C GLY A 346 -3.29 -3.46 9.92
N GLY A 347 -2.49 -3.79 10.93
CA GLY A 347 -2.81 -4.85 11.87
C GLY A 347 -2.73 -6.27 11.31
N SER A 348 -2.07 -6.48 10.16
CA SER A 348 -1.78 -7.83 9.64
C SER A 348 -0.30 -8.03 9.42
N LEU A 349 0.21 -9.22 9.75
CA LEU A 349 1.58 -9.67 9.52
C LEU A 349 1.57 -10.99 8.77
N LEU A 350 2.34 -11.07 7.68
CA LEU A 350 2.58 -12.27 6.90
C LEU A 350 4.08 -12.56 6.89
N ALA A 351 4.45 -13.76 7.34
CA ALA A 351 5.83 -14.22 7.39
C ALA A 351 5.96 -15.67 6.93
N ILE A 352 7.14 -16.02 6.42
CA ILE A 352 7.54 -17.41 6.18
C ILE A 352 8.44 -17.84 7.32
N ILE A 353 8.08 -18.93 8.02
CA ILE A 353 8.75 -19.38 9.24
C ILE A 353 9.01 -20.89 9.22
N PRO A 354 9.96 -21.40 10.02
CA PRO A 354 10.07 -22.84 10.26
C PRO A 354 8.82 -23.33 11.01
N PRO A 355 8.18 -24.45 10.61
CA PRO A 355 7.08 -25.04 11.37
C PRO A 355 7.42 -25.26 12.86
N SER A 356 8.65 -25.69 13.14
CA SER A 356 9.15 -25.90 14.50
C SER A 356 9.20 -24.63 15.38
N TYR A 357 9.11 -23.43 14.80
CA TYR A 357 9.08 -22.16 15.53
C TYR A 357 7.66 -21.67 15.84
N PHE A 358 6.62 -22.31 15.32
CA PHE A 358 5.26 -21.77 15.39
C PHE A 358 4.80 -21.46 16.81
N GLU A 359 4.90 -22.43 17.71
CA GLU A 359 4.42 -22.26 19.09
C GLU A 359 5.24 -21.22 19.87
N GLU A 360 6.57 -21.17 19.66
CA GLU A 360 7.43 -20.16 20.29
C GLU A 360 7.09 -18.74 19.79
N ILE A 361 6.94 -18.56 18.47
CA ILE A 361 6.56 -17.28 17.87
C ILE A 361 5.16 -16.86 18.34
N LYS A 362 4.21 -17.80 18.35
CA LYS A 362 2.85 -17.58 18.82
C LYS A 362 2.83 -17.10 20.27
N GLU A 363 3.54 -17.78 21.17
CA GLU A 363 3.60 -17.40 22.58
C GLU A 363 4.17 -15.99 22.76
N ARG A 364 5.32 -15.70 22.14
CA ARG A 364 5.98 -14.39 22.26
C ARG A 364 5.14 -13.25 21.69
N ILE A 365 4.52 -13.45 20.52
CA ILE A 365 3.70 -12.41 19.92
C ILE A 365 2.42 -12.18 20.74
N CYS A 366 1.78 -13.24 21.24
CA CYS A 366 0.64 -13.10 22.15
C CYS A 366 1.02 -12.31 23.41
N GLN A 367 2.18 -12.60 24.01
CA GLN A 367 2.70 -11.85 25.16
C GLN A 367 2.92 -10.37 24.85
N ILE A 368 3.56 -10.05 23.71
CA ILE A 368 3.76 -8.65 23.26
C ILE A 368 2.41 -7.91 23.17
N PHE A 369 1.41 -8.53 22.54
CA PHE A 369 0.09 -7.93 22.40
C PHE A 369 -0.66 -7.80 23.74
N GLU A 370 -0.59 -8.79 24.60
CA GLU A 370 -1.21 -8.76 25.93
C GLU A 370 -0.60 -7.65 26.79
N GLU A 371 0.73 -7.53 26.81
CA GLU A 371 1.45 -6.53 27.61
C GLU A 371 1.20 -5.10 27.12
N LYS A 372 1.22 -4.87 25.80
CA LYS A 372 1.09 -3.53 25.22
C LYS A 372 -0.34 -3.05 25.03
N THR A 373 -1.28 -3.95 24.76
CA THR A 373 -2.66 -3.55 24.42
C THR A 373 -3.69 -3.92 25.48
N ARG A 374 -3.37 -4.86 26.38
CA ARG A 374 -4.19 -5.42 27.46
C ARG A 374 -5.47 -6.17 27.07
N VAL A 375 -6.05 -5.91 25.91
CA VAL A 375 -7.40 -6.38 25.57
C VAL A 375 -7.57 -6.83 24.13
N ILE A 376 -6.57 -6.60 23.27
CA ILE A 376 -6.70 -6.97 21.86
C ILE A 376 -6.27 -8.42 21.70
N ASN A 377 -7.17 -9.24 21.17
CA ASN A 377 -6.88 -10.60 20.77
C ASN A 377 -6.23 -10.62 19.38
N LEU A 378 -5.49 -11.69 19.11
CA LEU A 378 -4.97 -11.98 17.79
C LEU A 378 -5.82 -13.03 17.11
N LYS A 379 -5.80 -13.02 15.79
CA LYS A 379 -6.20 -14.17 14.99
C LYS A 379 -4.98 -14.86 14.44
N LEU A 380 -4.91 -16.16 14.63
CA LEU A 380 -3.79 -17.02 14.27
C LEU A 380 -4.31 -18.27 13.53
N PRO A 381 -3.52 -18.85 12.62
CA PRO A 381 -3.94 -20.00 11.85
C PRO A 381 -3.91 -21.28 12.70
N GLU A 382 -4.82 -22.22 12.42
CA GLU A 382 -4.82 -23.55 13.04
C GLU A 382 -3.59 -24.37 12.61
N SER A 383 -3.17 -24.24 11.35
CA SER A 383 -2.01 -24.90 10.78
C SER A 383 -1.25 -23.96 9.87
N ILE A 384 0.07 -24.05 9.91
CA ILE A 384 0.97 -23.27 9.05
C ILE A 384 1.78 -24.14 8.10
N GLU A 385 1.67 -25.46 8.16
CA GLU A 385 2.56 -26.37 7.44
C GLU A 385 2.18 -26.54 5.96
N PHE A 386 3.14 -26.29 5.08
CA PHE A 386 3.01 -26.50 3.65
C PHE A 386 4.19 -27.30 3.09
N GLU A 387 3.91 -28.07 2.05
CA GLU A 387 4.94 -28.64 1.20
C GLU A 387 5.54 -27.57 0.28
N LEU A 388 6.81 -27.74 -0.13
CA LEU A 388 7.50 -26.77 -0.99
C LEU A 388 6.77 -26.54 -2.33
N TRP A 389 6.17 -27.59 -2.90
CA TRP A 389 5.42 -27.47 -4.15
C TRP A 389 4.13 -26.64 -3.97
N GLU A 390 3.58 -26.51 -2.76
CA GLU A 390 2.37 -25.70 -2.50
C GLU A 390 2.67 -24.21 -2.61
N LEU A 391 3.82 -23.76 -2.12
CA LEU A 391 4.24 -22.37 -2.28
C LEU A 391 4.45 -22.01 -3.76
N LYS A 392 4.76 -23.01 -4.59
CA LYS A 392 4.96 -22.82 -6.03
C LYS A 392 3.65 -22.90 -6.83
N TYR A 393 2.83 -23.90 -6.59
CA TYR A 393 1.67 -24.26 -7.41
C TYR A 393 0.32 -24.07 -6.70
N GLY A 394 0.31 -23.52 -5.50
CA GLY A 394 -0.89 -23.31 -4.70
C GLY A 394 -1.28 -24.52 -3.83
N PRO A 395 -2.32 -24.35 -2.99
CA PRO A 395 -2.66 -25.29 -1.93
C PRO A 395 -3.29 -26.58 -2.47
N ARG A 396 -3.07 -27.69 -1.74
CA ARG A 396 -3.54 -29.03 -2.11
C ARG A 396 -5.03 -29.16 -2.38
N ILE A 397 -5.86 -28.37 -1.71
CA ILE A 397 -7.33 -28.41 -1.82
C ILE A 397 -7.85 -28.12 -3.23
N TYR A 398 -7.04 -27.52 -4.11
CA TYR A 398 -7.42 -27.23 -5.49
C TYR A 398 -6.92 -28.27 -6.51
N ARG A 399 -6.39 -29.41 -6.05
CA ARG A 399 -6.01 -30.54 -6.91
C ARG A 399 -7.25 -31.26 -7.41
N ILE A 400 -7.47 -31.24 -8.72
CA ILE A 400 -8.45 -32.09 -9.39
C ILE A 400 -7.84 -32.58 -10.69
N ASP A 401 -7.80 -33.90 -10.86
CA ASP A 401 -7.29 -34.55 -12.08
C ASP A 401 -8.44 -34.91 -13.05
N ASP A 402 -9.69 -34.99 -12.57
CA ASP A 402 -10.89 -35.44 -13.32
C ASP A 402 -12.01 -34.37 -13.49
N ALA A 403 -11.72 -33.08 -13.29
CA ALA A 403 -12.71 -32.01 -13.47
C ALA A 403 -12.98 -31.71 -14.95
N ASP A 404 -14.19 -31.24 -15.28
CA ASP A 404 -14.40 -30.58 -16.56
C ASP A 404 -13.45 -29.38 -16.72
N ILE A 405 -13.26 -28.95 -17.97
CA ILE A 405 -12.25 -27.94 -18.29
C ILE A 405 -12.57 -26.57 -17.68
N GLU A 406 -13.85 -26.23 -17.50
CA GLU A 406 -14.27 -24.95 -16.95
C GLU A 406 -13.97 -24.88 -15.45
N MET A 407 -14.28 -25.94 -14.71
CA MET A 407 -13.92 -26.07 -13.30
C MET A 407 -12.40 -26.10 -13.11
N SER A 408 -11.68 -26.81 -13.96
CA SER A 408 -10.21 -26.87 -13.93
C SER A 408 -9.57 -25.50 -14.13
N LEU A 409 -10.09 -24.70 -15.06
CA LEU A 409 -9.65 -23.32 -15.30
C LEU A 409 -9.93 -22.41 -14.09
N LYS A 410 -11.13 -22.47 -13.50
CA LYS A 410 -11.48 -21.69 -12.30
C LYS A 410 -10.59 -22.02 -11.11
N LEU A 411 -10.20 -23.29 -10.95
CA LEU A 411 -9.31 -23.72 -9.88
C LEU A 411 -7.85 -23.36 -10.17
N ALA A 412 -7.41 -23.40 -11.43
CA ALA A 412 -6.09 -22.97 -11.83
C ALA A 412 -5.81 -21.49 -11.46
N GLU A 413 -6.83 -20.64 -11.46
CA GLU A 413 -6.73 -19.24 -10.99
C GLU A 413 -6.43 -19.11 -9.49
N LYS A 414 -6.69 -20.15 -8.69
CA LYS A 414 -6.38 -20.21 -7.25
C LYS A 414 -5.14 -21.05 -6.92
N ARG A 415 -4.57 -21.74 -7.92
CA ARG A 415 -3.34 -22.54 -7.81
C ARG A 415 -2.10 -21.64 -7.88
N ASN A 416 -1.93 -20.82 -6.86
CA ASN A 416 -0.81 -19.88 -6.73
C ASN A 416 -0.50 -19.54 -5.27
N PHE A 417 0.59 -18.81 -5.05
CA PHE A 417 0.99 -18.35 -3.71
C PHE A 417 -0.09 -17.47 -3.04
N GLY A 418 -0.75 -16.59 -3.79
CA GLY A 418 -1.90 -15.82 -3.29
C GLY A 418 -3.01 -16.71 -2.73
N GLY A 419 -3.30 -17.84 -3.40
CA GLY A 419 -4.22 -18.87 -2.92
C GLY A 419 -3.77 -19.58 -1.65
N VAL A 420 -2.45 -19.78 -1.46
CA VAL A 420 -1.89 -20.29 -0.19
C VAL A 420 -2.18 -19.29 0.93
N VAL A 421 -1.84 -18.02 0.73
CA VAL A 421 -2.09 -16.96 1.73
C VAL A 421 -3.59 -16.85 2.04
N SER A 422 -4.46 -16.85 1.03
CA SER A 422 -5.91 -16.84 1.23
C SER A 422 -6.37 -18.04 2.06
N SER A 423 -5.84 -19.24 1.80
CA SER A 423 -6.20 -20.43 2.58
C SER A 423 -5.78 -20.36 4.04
N VAL A 424 -4.67 -19.67 4.35
CA VAL A 424 -4.21 -19.42 5.73
C VAL A 424 -5.06 -18.34 6.39
N ILE A 425 -5.43 -17.28 5.66
CA ILE A 425 -6.33 -16.23 6.17
C ILE A 425 -7.72 -16.82 6.50
N ASP A 426 -8.22 -17.72 5.65
CA ASP A 426 -9.52 -18.37 5.83
C ASP A 426 -9.53 -19.35 7.03
N SER A 427 -8.36 -19.81 7.51
CA SER A 427 -8.20 -20.70 8.67
C SER A 427 -7.86 -19.97 9.98
N LEU A 428 -7.90 -18.63 9.99
CA LEU A 428 -7.59 -17.84 11.18
C LEU A 428 -8.66 -17.96 12.26
N GLU A 429 -8.23 -18.34 13.46
CA GLU A 429 -9.06 -18.41 14.66
C GLU A 429 -8.64 -17.35 15.67
N THR A 430 -9.60 -16.82 16.43
CA THR A 430 -9.31 -15.81 17.46
C THR A 430 -8.76 -16.50 18.70
N THR A 431 -7.69 -15.97 19.30
CA THR A 431 -7.15 -16.45 20.58
C THR A 431 -8.20 -16.35 21.69
N GLU A 432 -8.09 -17.20 22.72
CA GLU A 432 -8.97 -17.14 23.88
C GLU A 432 -9.02 -15.73 24.49
N ASP A 433 -10.20 -15.32 24.96
CA ASP A 433 -10.43 -13.97 25.47
C ASP A 433 -9.55 -13.68 26.70
N VAL A 434 -8.78 -12.61 26.64
CA VAL A 434 -8.02 -12.08 27.80
C VAL A 434 -8.97 -11.50 28.86
N SER A 435 -10.25 -11.26 28.54
CA SER A 435 -11.20 -10.61 29.45
C SER A 435 -12.08 -11.60 30.21
N ASN A 436 -11.88 -11.70 31.52
CA ASN A 436 -12.93 -12.15 32.43
C ASN A 436 -14.04 -11.09 32.46
N SER A 437 -15.27 -11.50 32.20
CA SER A 437 -16.45 -10.63 32.30
C SER A 437 -16.76 -10.33 33.76
N GLU A 438 -16.15 -9.28 34.29
CA GLU A 438 -16.41 -8.77 35.63
C GLU A 438 -17.66 -7.86 35.62
N ILE A 439 -18.53 -8.01 36.63
CA ILE A 439 -19.67 -7.09 36.81
C ILE A 439 -19.14 -5.78 37.41
N ILE A 440 -19.05 -4.73 36.58
CA ILE A 440 -18.53 -3.42 36.99
C ILE A 440 -19.71 -2.50 37.37
N ARG A 441 -19.61 -1.81 38.51
CA ARG A 441 -20.59 -0.76 38.88
C ARG A 441 -20.41 0.44 37.97
N VAL A 442 -21.51 1.09 37.55
CA VAL A 442 -21.48 2.26 36.65
C VAL A 442 -20.52 3.37 37.12
N SER A 443 -20.41 3.61 38.43
CA SER A 443 -19.49 4.61 39.01
C SER A 443 -18.01 4.26 38.86
N GLU A 444 -17.68 2.98 38.68
CA GLU A 444 -16.32 2.45 38.57
C GLU A 444 -15.88 2.28 37.10
N VAL A 445 -16.77 2.57 36.15
CA VAL A 445 -16.48 2.49 34.71
C VAL A 445 -15.59 3.66 34.28
N CYS A 446 -14.64 3.36 33.40
CA CYS A 446 -13.78 4.33 32.75
C CYS A 446 -14.60 5.38 32.00
N PRO A 447 -14.34 6.69 32.20
CA PRO A 447 -15.09 7.76 31.55
C PRO A 447 -14.78 7.92 30.06
N ILE A 448 -13.75 7.26 29.54
CA ILE A 448 -13.34 7.35 28.12
C ILE A 448 -14.00 6.27 27.28
N CYS A 449 -13.83 5.01 27.67
CA CYS A 449 -14.32 3.88 26.87
C CYS A 449 -15.68 3.34 27.30
N HIS A 450 -16.13 3.69 28.50
CA HIS A 450 -17.39 3.20 29.07
C HIS A 450 -17.52 1.67 29.15
N GLU A 451 -16.41 0.93 29.07
CA GLU A 451 -16.39 -0.54 28.98
C GLU A 451 -15.61 -1.20 30.13
N TYR A 452 -14.47 -0.62 30.54
CA TYR A 452 -13.57 -1.22 31.53
C TYR A 452 -13.56 -0.45 32.84
N LYS A 453 -13.17 -1.13 33.93
CA LYS A 453 -12.98 -0.54 35.25
C LYS A 453 -11.83 0.47 35.25
N ARG A 454 -11.98 1.56 36.01
CA ARG A 454 -10.91 2.55 36.24
C ARG A 454 -9.71 1.87 36.90
N SER A 455 -8.50 2.26 36.50
CA SER A 455 -7.27 1.81 37.17
C SER A 455 -7.02 2.66 38.42
N GLU A 456 -6.50 2.05 39.48
CA GLU A 456 -6.10 2.78 40.68
C GLU A 456 -4.72 3.44 40.54
N LYS A 457 -3.93 3.00 39.55
CA LYS A 457 -2.56 3.44 39.27
C LYS A 457 -2.47 4.96 39.05
N PRO A 458 -1.54 5.68 39.71
CA PRO A 458 -1.40 7.13 39.58
C PRO A 458 -1.17 7.62 38.15
N GLU A 459 -0.42 6.85 37.34
CA GLU A 459 -0.14 7.17 35.94
C GLU A 459 -1.35 7.10 35.01
N CYS A 460 -2.47 6.52 35.47
CA CYS A 460 -3.75 6.48 34.76
C CYS A 460 -4.67 7.67 35.11
N GLU A 461 -4.17 8.68 35.82
CA GLU A 461 -4.88 9.93 36.04
C GLU A 461 -4.54 10.93 34.93
N HIS A 462 -5.54 11.33 34.15
CA HIS A 462 -5.36 12.26 33.03
C HIS A 462 -6.35 13.43 33.13
N LEU A 463 -5.97 14.55 32.50
CA LEU A 463 -6.88 15.68 32.31
C LEU A 463 -7.80 15.38 31.12
N ILE A 464 -9.10 15.29 31.39
CA ILE A 464 -10.17 15.07 30.40
C ILE A 464 -11.19 16.18 30.61
N ASP A 465 -11.43 17.00 29.59
CA ASP A 465 -12.34 18.15 29.66
C ASP A 465 -12.11 19.02 30.92
N ASP A 466 -10.84 19.37 31.16
CA ASP A 466 -10.34 20.14 32.30
C ASP A 466 -10.54 19.50 33.70
N LYS A 467 -10.92 18.23 33.75
CA LYS A 467 -11.07 17.46 34.99
C LYS A 467 -10.02 16.36 35.08
N LYS A 468 -9.42 16.21 36.26
CA LYS A 468 -8.57 15.05 36.55
C LYS A 468 -9.44 13.82 36.79
N GLU A 469 -9.34 12.86 35.90
CA GLU A 469 -10.12 11.61 35.95
C GLU A 469 -9.17 10.41 35.85
N LYS A 470 -9.50 9.36 36.62
CA LYS A 470 -8.84 8.06 36.48
C LYS A 470 -9.46 7.27 35.34
N VAL A 471 -8.63 6.74 34.45
CA VAL A 471 -9.04 5.93 33.30
C VAL A 471 -8.61 4.47 33.48
N CYS A 472 -9.14 3.56 32.65
CA CYS A 472 -8.66 2.17 32.63
C CYS A 472 -7.25 2.08 32.01
N GLU A 473 -6.53 0.99 32.28
CA GLU A 473 -5.15 0.81 31.80
C GLU A 473 -5.03 0.92 30.27
N ARG A 474 -5.99 0.33 29.54
CA ARG A 474 -6.09 0.46 28.07
C ARG A 474 -6.11 1.91 27.61
N CYS A 475 -7.00 2.73 28.20
CA CYS A 475 -7.12 4.13 27.81
C CYS A 475 -5.88 4.93 28.22
N CYS A 476 -5.26 4.62 29.35
CA CYS A 476 -4.01 5.25 29.76
C CYS A 476 -2.89 5.00 28.74
N LEU A 477 -2.73 3.75 28.27
CA LEU A 477 -1.73 3.40 27.26
C LEU A 477 -1.96 4.15 25.94
N ALA A 478 -3.20 4.17 25.44
CA ALA A 478 -3.54 4.93 24.24
C ALA A 478 -3.23 6.44 24.39
N ILE A 479 -3.64 7.08 25.49
CA ILE A 479 -3.38 8.51 25.72
C ILE A 479 -1.89 8.81 25.83
N ARG A 480 -1.11 7.91 26.45
CA ARG A 480 0.35 8.04 26.54
C ARG A 480 0.98 8.00 25.15
N GLU A 481 0.50 7.10 24.28
CA GLU A 481 1.03 6.97 22.93
C GLU A 481 0.70 8.20 22.06
N ASP A 482 -0.52 8.75 22.17
CA ASP A 482 -0.86 10.03 21.53
C ASP A 482 0.01 11.18 22.03
N LYS A 483 0.32 11.21 23.33
CA LYS A 483 1.24 12.20 23.90
C LYS A 483 2.64 12.05 23.30
N ASN A 484 3.20 10.83 23.25
CA ASN A 484 4.51 10.56 22.65
C ASN A 484 4.55 11.01 21.16
N LEU A 485 3.43 10.86 20.45
CA LEU A 485 3.30 11.33 19.08
C LEU A 485 3.36 12.86 18.97
N ARG A 486 2.62 13.57 19.82
CA ARG A 486 2.44 15.04 19.79
C ARG A 486 3.41 15.83 20.65
N GLU A 487 4.35 15.17 21.34
CA GLU A 487 5.36 15.82 22.19
C GLU A 487 6.23 16.83 21.43
N GLU A 488 6.41 16.62 20.12
CA GLU A 488 7.25 17.46 19.28
C GLU A 488 6.48 18.65 18.72
N LYS A 489 6.96 19.86 18.99
CA LYS A 489 6.32 21.11 18.53
C LYS A 489 6.67 21.49 17.09
N GLU A 490 7.68 20.85 16.50
CA GLU A 490 8.14 21.13 15.14
C GLU A 490 8.41 19.81 14.43
N VAL A 491 7.71 19.54 13.33
CA VAL A 491 7.84 18.25 12.61
C VAL A 491 8.35 18.42 11.19
N ILE A 492 8.04 19.53 10.53
CA ILE A 492 8.60 19.91 9.23
C ILE A 492 9.17 21.32 9.34
N CYS A 493 10.40 21.51 8.87
CA CYS A 493 11.03 22.81 8.73
C CYS A 493 11.35 23.07 7.26
N ILE A 494 10.97 24.25 6.79
CA ILE A 494 11.36 24.78 5.48
C ILE A 494 12.39 25.88 5.74
N ASN A 495 13.65 25.59 5.40
CA ASN A 495 14.75 26.54 5.47
C ASN A 495 14.83 27.34 4.16
N LEU A 496 14.61 28.66 4.26
CA LEU A 496 14.62 29.61 3.16
C LEU A 496 15.93 30.43 3.09
N GLU A 497 16.83 30.31 4.06
CA GLU A 497 18.11 31.05 4.08
C GLU A 497 19.05 30.64 2.95
N LYS A 498 18.95 29.38 2.51
CA LYS A 498 19.76 28.83 1.42
C LYS A 498 19.25 29.30 0.06
N GLU A 499 20.13 29.42 -0.95
CA GLU A 499 19.75 29.83 -2.32
C GLU A 499 18.55 29.02 -2.85
N ARG A 500 18.54 27.71 -2.57
CA ARG A 500 17.41 26.81 -2.80
C ARG A 500 16.77 26.48 -1.47
N ALA A 501 15.44 26.55 -1.40
CA ALA A 501 14.72 26.10 -0.21
C ALA A 501 15.06 24.64 0.09
N GLU A 502 15.40 24.37 1.34
CA GLU A 502 15.56 23.02 1.84
C GLU A 502 14.43 22.70 2.80
N VAL A 503 13.89 21.49 2.66
CA VAL A 503 12.86 20.97 3.56
C VAL A 503 13.49 19.83 4.35
N GLU A 504 13.36 19.91 5.66
CA GLU A 504 13.88 18.96 6.62
C GLU A 504 12.73 18.47 7.52
N VAL A 505 12.71 17.17 7.82
CA VAL A 505 11.82 16.58 8.82
C VAL A 505 12.68 16.43 10.08
N ILE A 506 12.39 17.21 11.13
CA ILE A 506 13.35 17.37 12.24
C ILE A 506 13.15 16.30 13.32
N SER A 507 11.91 16.03 13.71
CA SER A 507 11.63 15.43 15.03
C SER A 507 10.97 14.04 14.97
N ILE A 508 10.76 13.50 13.77
CA ILE A 508 10.06 12.22 13.57
C ILE A 508 11.02 11.09 13.15
N ASP A 509 12.26 11.39 12.81
CA ASP A 509 13.22 10.39 12.31
C ASP A 509 13.58 9.32 13.34
N LEU A 510 13.47 9.63 14.64
CA LEU A 510 13.76 8.72 15.75
C LEU A 510 12.54 7.97 16.30
N LYS A 511 11.33 8.27 15.81
CA LYS A 511 10.07 7.67 16.31
C LYS A 511 9.76 6.33 15.61
N PRO A 512 8.97 5.44 16.25
CA PRO A 512 8.48 4.21 15.63
C PRO A 512 7.84 4.45 14.27
N ASP A 513 7.94 3.45 13.39
CA ASP A 513 7.45 3.51 12.01
C ASP A 513 5.94 3.25 11.95
N ILE A 514 5.15 4.24 12.37
CA ILE A 514 3.69 4.18 12.46
C ILE A 514 3.02 5.09 11.44
N SER A 515 1.72 4.94 11.23
CA SER A 515 0.96 5.63 10.18
C SER A 515 1.22 7.14 10.10
N TYR A 516 1.11 7.85 11.23
CA TYR A 516 1.37 9.29 11.29
C TYR A 516 2.80 9.66 10.87
N THR A 517 3.80 8.99 11.48
CA THR A 517 5.21 9.31 11.28
C THR A 517 5.67 9.00 9.85
N ARG A 518 5.19 7.89 9.27
CA ARG A 518 5.42 7.50 7.86
C ARG A 518 4.92 8.55 6.89
N ILE A 519 3.66 8.97 7.03
CA ILE A 519 3.05 9.93 6.11
C ILE A 519 3.75 11.29 6.22
N VAL A 520 4.04 11.79 7.43
CA VAL A 520 4.74 13.08 7.59
C VAL A 520 6.15 13.05 6.98
N LYS A 521 6.90 11.94 7.15
CA LYS A 521 8.20 11.73 6.48
C LYS A 521 8.06 11.79 4.94
N LYS A 522 7.05 11.12 4.37
CA LYS A 522 6.78 11.15 2.92
C LYS A 522 6.37 12.55 2.45
N VAL A 523 5.53 13.25 3.20
CA VAL A 523 5.14 14.65 2.94
C VAL A 523 6.38 15.55 2.89
N GLY A 524 7.27 15.49 3.88
CA GLY A 524 8.51 16.28 3.89
C GLY A 524 9.39 16.03 2.67
N LYS A 525 9.53 14.76 2.25
CA LYS A 525 10.28 14.39 1.04
C LYS A 525 9.66 14.97 -0.24
N ILE A 526 8.33 14.89 -0.38
CA ILE A 526 7.60 15.40 -1.55
C ILE A 526 7.67 16.93 -1.58
N LEU A 527 7.41 17.59 -0.45
CA LEU A 527 7.50 19.05 -0.30
C LEU A 527 8.88 19.57 -0.69
N LYS A 528 9.96 18.87 -0.31
CA LYS A 528 11.33 19.22 -0.72
C LYS A 528 11.47 19.34 -2.24
N GLY A 529 10.89 18.39 -2.98
CA GLY A 529 10.90 18.40 -4.44
C GLY A 529 10.08 19.57 -5.01
N LYS A 530 8.86 19.77 -4.48
CA LYS A 530 7.92 20.78 -4.97
C LYS A 530 8.35 22.21 -4.69
N LEU A 531 8.92 22.47 -3.52
CA LEU A 531 9.29 23.82 -3.09
C LEU A 531 10.61 24.30 -3.70
N ARG A 532 11.46 23.40 -4.22
CA ARG A 532 12.79 23.74 -4.74
C ARG A 532 12.81 24.90 -5.75
N ASN A 533 11.78 25.01 -6.60
CA ASN A 533 11.62 26.06 -7.61
C ASN A 533 10.25 26.76 -7.52
N ASN A 534 9.54 26.63 -6.40
CA ASN A 534 8.20 27.19 -6.29
C ASN A 534 8.27 28.71 -6.03
N PRO A 535 7.52 29.56 -6.77
CA PRO A 535 7.49 31.01 -6.56
C PRO A 535 7.19 31.44 -5.12
N ILE A 536 6.43 30.61 -4.38
CA ILE A 536 6.09 30.85 -2.97
C ILE A 536 7.33 31.06 -2.09
N VAL A 537 8.43 30.34 -2.40
CA VAL A 537 9.69 30.43 -1.66
C VAL A 537 10.32 31.80 -1.84
N ALA A 538 10.33 32.34 -3.06
CA ALA A 538 10.87 33.67 -3.32
C ALA A 538 10.03 34.76 -2.65
N GLU A 539 8.71 34.60 -2.60
CA GLU A 539 7.78 35.53 -1.98
C GLU A 539 7.91 35.57 -0.44
N PHE A 540 8.14 34.42 0.22
CA PHE A 540 8.44 34.43 1.65
C PHE A 540 9.79 35.08 1.97
N LYS A 541 10.82 34.83 1.13
CA LYS A 541 12.13 35.46 1.27
C LYS A 541 12.07 36.98 1.12
N SER A 542 11.29 37.48 0.15
CA SER A 542 11.14 38.93 -0.07
C SER A 542 10.48 39.64 1.11
N ARG A 543 9.72 38.89 1.93
CA ARG A 543 9.07 39.34 3.16
C ARG A 543 9.88 39.11 4.44
N GLY A 544 11.14 38.71 4.32
CA GLY A 544 12.05 38.52 5.47
C GLY A 544 11.92 37.19 6.20
N VAL A 545 11.13 36.25 5.69
CA VAL A 545 10.95 34.94 6.35
C VAL A 545 12.10 34.01 6.00
N ASN A 546 12.88 33.65 7.02
CA ASN A 546 14.04 32.76 6.89
C ASN A 546 13.69 31.29 7.12
N LYS A 547 12.73 30.99 8.00
CA LYS A 547 12.32 29.64 8.34
C LYS A 547 10.82 29.55 8.58
N ILE A 548 10.24 28.43 8.15
CA ILE A 548 8.84 28.09 8.38
C ILE A 548 8.78 26.72 9.05
N TYR A 549 8.07 26.64 10.18
CA TYR A 549 7.88 25.44 10.95
C TYR A 549 6.43 24.99 10.89
N PHE A 550 6.22 23.68 10.75
CA PHE A 550 4.91 23.06 10.92
C PHE A 550 4.90 22.22 12.19
N ALA A 551 3.91 22.47 13.03
CA ALA A 551 3.62 21.73 14.25
C ALA A 551 2.45 20.75 14.03
N PRO A 552 2.42 19.58 14.70
CA PRO A 552 1.20 18.79 14.79
C PRO A 552 0.11 19.61 15.50
N VAL A 553 -1.16 19.34 15.15
CA VAL A 553 -2.27 19.88 15.95
C VAL A 553 -2.26 19.23 17.34
N GLU A 554 -2.52 20.02 18.38
CA GLU A 554 -2.59 19.50 19.75
C GLU A 554 -3.81 18.58 19.94
N THR A 555 -4.93 18.97 19.35
CA THR A 555 -6.18 18.21 19.32
C THR A 555 -6.92 18.45 17.99
N TRP A 556 -7.88 17.59 17.66
CA TRP A 556 -8.69 17.77 16.45
C TRP A 556 -9.59 19.01 16.50
N ASP A 557 -9.81 19.64 17.66
CA ASP A 557 -10.54 20.91 17.76
C ASP A 557 -9.81 22.05 17.05
N CYS A 558 -8.50 21.91 16.85
CA CYS A 558 -7.69 22.91 16.20
C CYS A 558 -7.66 22.75 14.67
N ILE A 559 -8.16 21.64 14.11
CA ILE A 559 -8.29 21.45 12.66
C ILE A 559 -9.52 22.23 12.14
N GLY A 560 -9.37 22.86 10.97
CA GLY A 560 -10.45 23.63 10.32
C GLY A 560 -10.24 25.14 10.35
N ARG A 561 -9.17 25.63 10.99
CA ARG A 561 -8.82 27.06 11.07
C ARG A 561 -7.64 27.45 10.19
N GLN A 562 -6.93 26.48 9.64
CA GLN A 562 -5.67 26.68 8.91
C GLN A 562 -5.90 27.46 7.62
N HIS A 563 -7.05 27.29 6.95
CA HIS A 563 -7.45 28.09 5.80
C HIS A 563 -7.71 29.57 6.14
N ILE A 564 -7.79 29.94 7.42
CA ILE A 564 -7.88 31.33 7.88
C ILE A 564 -6.46 31.91 8.04
N GLY A 565 -5.38 31.15 7.86
CA GLY A 565 -4.01 31.66 7.92
C GLY A 565 -3.63 32.25 9.29
N ARG A 566 -4.28 31.80 10.37
CA ARG A 566 -3.89 32.13 11.76
C ARG A 566 -2.54 31.48 12.07
N ASP A 567 -1.74 32.16 12.89
CA ASP A 567 -0.53 31.57 13.47
C ASP A 567 -0.90 30.49 14.49
N TYR A 568 0.08 29.63 14.82
CA TYR A 568 -0.06 28.64 15.89
C TYR A 568 -0.61 29.27 17.18
N SER A 569 -1.63 28.65 17.78
CA SER A 569 -2.17 29.08 19.07
C SER A 569 -2.74 27.92 19.88
N GLU A 570 -2.50 27.90 21.19
CA GLU A 570 -2.94 26.80 22.06
C GLU A 570 -4.47 26.82 22.34
N LYS A 571 -5.17 27.92 22.04
CA LYS A 571 -6.62 28.03 22.26
C LYS A 571 -7.44 27.73 21.00
N CYS A 572 -8.39 26.81 21.12
CA CYS A 572 -9.30 26.37 20.05
C CYS A 572 -10.77 26.53 20.47
N ASP A 573 -11.16 27.78 20.76
CA ASP A 573 -12.49 28.14 21.31
C ASP A 573 -13.59 28.31 20.24
N GLU A 574 -13.21 28.41 18.97
CA GLU A 574 -14.12 28.59 17.84
C GLU A 574 -14.52 27.25 17.20
N ILE A 575 -15.69 27.25 16.55
CA ILE A 575 -16.22 26.07 15.86
C ILE A 575 -15.90 26.18 14.37
N TYR A 576 -15.23 25.17 13.84
CA TYR A 576 -14.82 25.09 12.44
C TYR A 576 -15.34 23.82 11.77
N ASP A 577 -15.37 23.83 10.44
CA ASP A 577 -15.64 22.65 9.64
C ASP A 577 -14.38 21.80 9.51
N ILE A 578 -14.50 20.51 9.86
CA ILE A 578 -13.47 19.49 9.73
C ILE A 578 -13.99 18.40 8.79
N ALA A 579 -13.11 17.86 7.96
CA ALA A 579 -13.43 16.74 7.08
C ALA A 579 -12.78 15.46 7.58
N PHE A 580 -13.60 14.44 7.82
CA PHE A 580 -13.17 13.07 8.03
C PHE A 580 -13.18 12.35 6.69
N ILE A 581 -12.03 11.80 6.28
CA ILE A 581 -11.86 11.09 5.01
C ILE A 581 -11.46 9.65 5.33
N LYS A 582 -12.36 8.71 5.07
CA LYS A 582 -12.06 7.27 5.12
C LYS A 582 -11.95 6.74 3.71
N GLY A 583 -10.82 6.13 3.37
CA GLY A 583 -10.58 5.54 2.06
C GLY A 583 -10.26 4.06 2.13
N ASP A 584 -10.51 3.35 1.04
CA ASP A 584 -10.25 1.92 0.91
C ASP A 584 -9.96 1.56 -0.57
N GLY A 585 -8.89 0.78 -0.79
CA GLY A 585 -8.42 0.34 -2.10
C GLY A 585 -9.35 -0.67 -2.78
N ASP A 586 -9.83 -0.31 -3.97
CA ASP A 586 -10.72 -1.16 -4.75
C ASP A 586 -9.95 -2.31 -5.42
N ASN A 587 -10.43 -3.54 -5.21
CA ASN A 587 -9.89 -4.80 -5.76
C ASN A 587 -8.52 -5.25 -5.23
N PHE A 588 -7.90 -4.56 -4.25
CA PHE A 588 -6.54 -4.89 -3.78
C PHE A 588 -6.44 -6.32 -3.22
N GLY A 589 -7.40 -6.74 -2.38
CA GLY A 589 -7.44 -8.11 -1.83
C GLY A 589 -7.59 -9.20 -2.91
N LYS A 590 -8.45 -8.97 -3.91
CA LYS A 590 -8.65 -9.90 -5.03
C LYS A 590 -7.35 -10.12 -5.81
N ILE A 591 -6.54 -9.08 -5.95
CA ILE A 591 -5.27 -9.11 -6.69
C ILE A 591 -4.18 -9.78 -5.88
N LYS A 592 -4.06 -9.44 -4.59
CA LYS A 592 -3.13 -10.11 -3.65
C LYS A 592 -3.39 -11.64 -3.65
N GLY A 593 -4.66 -12.04 -3.54
CA GLY A 593 -5.09 -13.44 -3.57
C GLY A 593 -4.86 -14.15 -4.90
N SER A 594 -4.54 -13.43 -5.98
CA SER A 594 -4.22 -13.99 -7.28
C SER A 594 -2.73 -13.84 -7.64
N MET A 595 -1.81 -13.65 -6.70
CA MET A 595 -0.38 -13.52 -7.03
C MET A 595 0.32 -14.87 -7.22
N PRO A 596 1.06 -15.10 -8.33
CA PRO A 596 1.59 -16.41 -8.72
C PRO A 596 2.81 -16.87 -7.89
N SER A 597 3.49 -15.94 -7.22
CA SER A 597 4.70 -16.19 -6.45
C SER A 597 4.79 -15.24 -5.27
N ILE A 598 5.59 -15.63 -4.28
CA ILE A 598 5.91 -14.80 -3.11
C ILE A 598 6.57 -13.48 -3.51
N THR A 599 7.43 -13.48 -4.53
CA THR A 599 8.10 -12.29 -5.06
C THR A 599 7.08 -11.28 -5.56
N LEU A 600 6.12 -11.73 -6.38
CA LEU A 600 5.06 -10.85 -6.90
C LEU A 600 4.09 -10.44 -5.79
N TYR A 601 3.76 -11.33 -4.86
CA TYR A 601 2.92 -10.98 -3.71
C TYR A 601 3.54 -9.84 -2.89
N LYS A 602 4.83 -9.92 -2.59
CA LYS A 602 5.58 -8.88 -1.87
C LYS A 602 5.64 -7.57 -2.66
N GLN A 603 5.96 -7.64 -3.96
CA GLN A 603 6.01 -6.47 -4.83
C GLN A 603 4.66 -5.76 -4.94
N ILE A 604 3.56 -6.50 -5.12
CA ILE A 604 2.21 -5.93 -5.22
C ILE A 604 1.75 -5.35 -3.90
N SER A 605 2.01 -6.04 -2.78
CA SER A 605 1.66 -5.52 -1.45
C SER A 605 2.39 -4.20 -1.18
N LYS A 606 3.67 -4.11 -1.56
CA LYS A 606 4.45 -2.87 -1.44
C LYS A 606 3.98 -1.78 -2.40
N LEU A 607 3.63 -2.13 -3.64
CA LEU A 607 3.08 -1.18 -4.62
C LEU A 607 1.79 -0.54 -4.12
N PHE A 608 0.85 -1.34 -3.60
CA PHE A 608 -0.41 -0.84 -3.06
C PHE A 608 -0.20 0.09 -1.88
N GLU A 609 0.67 -0.29 -0.95
CA GLU A 609 1.08 0.57 0.15
C GLU A 609 1.68 1.90 -0.34
N ASP A 610 2.63 1.85 -1.28
CA ASP A 610 3.28 3.05 -1.82
C ASP A 610 2.30 3.94 -2.60
N VAL A 611 1.27 3.36 -3.24
CA VAL A 611 0.21 4.12 -3.91
C VAL A 611 -0.67 4.84 -2.90
N ILE A 612 -1.16 4.15 -1.87
CA ILE A 612 -2.01 4.78 -0.85
C ILE A 612 -1.23 5.84 -0.08
N GLU A 613 -0.11 5.45 0.53
CA GLU A 613 0.71 6.38 1.32
C GLU A 613 1.26 7.52 0.46
N GLY A 614 1.68 7.23 -0.77
CA GLY A 614 2.17 8.22 -1.72
C GLY A 614 1.09 9.21 -2.14
N SER A 615 -0.13 8.74 -2.40
CA SER A 615 -1.25 9.61 -2.82
C SER A 615 -1.74 10.47 -1.66
N ILE A 616 -1.79 9.94 -0.43
CA ILE A 616 -2.06 10.72 0.78
C ILE A 616 -0.97 11.79 0.95
N ALA A 617 0.31 11.39 0.92
CA ALA A 617 1.42 12.32 1.16
C ALA A 617 1.50 13.41 0.08
N GLU A 618 1.26 13.07 -1.19
CA GLU A 618 1.15 14.04 -2.28
C GLU A 618 0.02 15.04 -2.01
N ALA A 619 -1.16 14.53 -1.65
CA ALA A 619 -2.33 15.36 -1.38
C ALA A 619 -2.10 16.32 -0.21
N LEU A 620 -1.59 15.81 0.91
CA LEU A 620 -1.29 16.63 2.09
C LEU A 620 -0.15 17.64 1.82
N SER A 621 0.80 17.32 0.93
CA SER A 621 1.82 18.28 0.49
C SER A 621 1.21 19.45 -0.28
N GLU A 622 0.24 19.19 -1.17
CA GLU A 622 -0.50 20.26 -1.87
C GLU A 622 -1.37 21.08 -0.91
N VAL A 623 -1.97 20.44 0.10
CA VAL A 623 -2.70 21.15 1.16
C VAL A 623 -1.77 22.11 1.93
N ILE A 624 -0.56 21.67 2.31
CA ILE A 624 0.43 22.54 2.95
C ILE A 624 0.82 23.72 2.04
N ILE A 625 1.07 23.47 0.75
CA ILE A 625 1.38 24.54 -0.22
C ILE A 625 0.22 25.54 -0.26
N LYS A 626 -1.03 25.09 -0.30
CA LYS A 626 -2.20 25.97 -0.31
C LYS A 626 -2.33 26.79 0.98
N GLN A 627 -2.04 26.20 2.13
CA GLN A 627 -2.00 26.93 3.41
C GLN A 627 -0.93 28.03 3.40
N LEU A 628 0.25 27.74 2.84
CA LEU A 628 1.32 28.73 2.68
C LEU A 628 0.90 29.89 1.76
N GLU A 629 0.21 29.61 0.66
CA GLU A 629 -0.30 30.65 -0.26
C GLU A 629 -1.27 31.60 0.46
N ILE A 630 -2.20 31.04 1.23
CA ILE A 630 -3.15 31.81 2.05
C ILE A 630 -2.41 32.67 3.07
N LYS A 631 -1.32 32.15 3.66
CA LYS A 631 -0.54 32.91 4.63
C LYS A 631 0.17 34.11 4.01
N LEU A 632 0.63 34.01 2.77
CA LEU A 632 1.20 35.13 2.02
C LEU A 632 0.19 36.24 1.70
N GLU A 633 -1.10 35.96 1.67
CA GLU A 633 -2.11 37.01 1.52
C GLU A 633 -2.28 37.87 2.79
N LYS A 634 -1.60 37.51 3.89
CA LYS A 634 -1.68 38.17 5.21
C LYS A 634 -0.33 38.72 5.66
N ASP A 635 -0.34 39.48 6.75
CA ASP A 635 0.90 39.95 7.39
C ASP A 635 1.74 38.77 7.89
N VAL A 636 3.03 38.79 7.53
CA VAL A 636 4.00 37.75 7.90
C VAL A 636 5.09 38.40 8.75
N LYS A 637 5.49 37.73 9.84
CA LYS A 637 6.55 38.16 10.77
C LYS A 637 7.79 37.27 10.63
N ASP A 638 8.91 37.69 11.22
CA ASP A 638 10.14 36.90 11.30
C ASP A 638 9.92 35.59 12.08
N GLY A 639 10.21 34.45 11.46
CA GLY A 639 10.00 33.12 12.03
C GLY A 639 8.52 32.73 12.08
N LEU A 640 8.08 31.87 11.17
CA LEU A 640 6.67 31.51 11.03
C LEU A 640 6.43 30.07 11.52
N THR A 641 5.60 29.92 12.55
CA THR A 641 5.13 28.60 13.00
C THR A 641 3.65 28.43 12.66
N LEU A 642 3.35 27.39 11.88
CA LEU A 642 2.02 27.01 11.44
C LEU A 642 1.64 25.64 12.03
N GLU A 643 0.34 25.40 12.14
CA GLU A 643 -0.17 24.05 12.41
C GLU A 643 -0.34 23.29 11.11
N LEU A 644 -0.10 21.97 11.15
CA LEU A 644 -0.51 21.10 10.07
C LEU A 644 -2.04 21.18 9.86
N PRO A 645 -2.51 21.29 8.62
CA PRO A 645 -3.93 21.39 8.29
C PRO A 645 -4.62 20.02 8.28
N PHE A 646 -4.00 19.02 8.92
CA PHE A 646 -4.44 17.64 8.90
C PHE A 646 -3.94 16.85 10.12
N ASP A 647 -4.55 15.71 10.34
CA ASP A 647 -4.05 14.64 11.19
C ASP A 647 -4.26 13.28 10.50
N VAL A 648 -3.31 12.36 10.67
CA VAL A 648 -3.36 11.02 10.08
C VAL A 648 -3.60 10.03 11.20
N VAL A 649 -4.79 9.43 11.23
CA VAL A 649 -5.17 8.48 12.29
C VAL A 649 -4.54 7.12 12.02
N PHE A 650 -4.85 6.55 10.86
CA PHE A 650 -4.28 5.27 10.43
C PHE A 650 -4.16 5.20 8.91
N VAL A 651 -3.18 4.43 8.45
CA VAL A 651 -3.01 3.99 7.06
C VAL A 651 -2.60 2.52 7.10
N GLY A 652 -3.59 1.64 6.92
CA GLY A 652 -3.39 0.21 6.65
C GLY A 652 -3.20 -0.02 5.16
N GLY A 653 -2.70 -1.19 4.76
CA GLY A 653 -2.20 -1.41 3.39
C GLY A 653 -3.17 -1.02 2.26
N ASP A 654 -4.48 -1.12 2.48
CA ASP A 654 -5.54 -0.67 1.57
C ASP A 654 -6.49 0.40 2.16
N ASP A 655 -6.59 0.56 3.48
CA ASP A 655 -7.51 1.46 4.14
C ASP A 655 -6.84 2.63 4.88
N PHE A 656 -7.53 3.75 5.03
CA PHE A 656 -7.00 4.88 5.79
C PHE A 656 -8.09 5.75 6.38
N LEU A 657 -7.72 6.50 7.42
CA LEU A 657 -8.51 7.59 7.98
C LEU A 657 -7.62 8.82 8.18
N VAL A 658 -7.96 9.90 7.47
CA VAL A 658 -7.29 11.19 7.54
C VAL A 658 -8.32 12.27 7.88
N LEU A 659 -7.94 13.18 8.78
CA LEU A 659 -8.70 14.37 9.08
C LEU A 659 -8.00 15.56 8.45
N ILE A 660 -8.75 16.47 7.82
CA ILE A 660 -8.21 17.70 7.25
C ILE A 660 -9.12 18.89 7.55
N ASP A 661 -8.56 20.09 7.48
CA ASP A 661 -9.35 21.31 7.37
C ASP A 661 -10.24 21.22 6.12
N ALA A 662 -11.55 21.31 6.33
CA ALA A 662 -12.55 21.01 5.31
C ALA A 662 -12.43 21.91 4.07
N ALA A 663 -11.87 23.12 4.23
CA ALA A 663 -11.68 24.03 3.12
C ALA A 663 -10.69 23.50 2.06
N PHE A 664 -9.86 22.51 2.39
CA PHE A 664 -8.88 21.91 1.49
C PHE A 664 -9.31 20.58 0.84
N ILE A 665 -10.54 20.09 1.05
CA ILE A 665 -10.99 18.78 0.53
C ILE A 665 -10.76 18.63 -0.97
N PHE A 666 -11.13 19.62 -1.78
CA PHE A 666 -10.98 19.51 -3.24
C PHE A 666 -9.52 19.58 -3.70
N VAL A 667 -8.65 20.27 -2.95
CA VAL A 667 -7.20 20.25 -3.17
C VAL A 667 -6.67 18.84 -2.90
N PHE A 668 -7.06 18.26 -1.77
CA PHE A 668 -6.69 16.90 -1.39
C PHE A 668 -7.12 15.88 -2.45
N LEU A 669 -8.40 15.87 -2.84
CA LEU A 669 -8.95 14.87 -3.78
C LEU A 669 -8.28 14.94 -5.16
N MET A 670 -8.04 16.14 -5.68
CA MET A 670 -7.41 16.31 -6.99
C MET A 670 -5.95 15.86 -6.98
N ALA A 671 -5.21 16.22 -5.94
CA ALA A 671 -3.82 15.83 -5.78
C ALA A 671 -3.67 14.31 -5.55
N PHE A 672 -4.55 13.72 -4.73
CA PHE A 672 -4.62 12.28 -4.51
C PHE A 672 -4.87 11.56 -5.84
N ARG A 673 -5.92 11.97 -6.57
CA ARG A 673 -6.28 11.39 -7.87
C ARG A 673 -5.13 11.47 -8.87
N ARG A 674 -4.47 12.64 -8.96
CA ARG A 674 -3.34 12.84 -9.87
C ARG A 674 -2.22 11.83 -9.59
N ASN A 675 -1.78 11.71 -8.34
CA ASN A 675 -0.72 10.77 -8.00
C ASN A 675 -1.13 9.31 -8.27
N LEU A 676 -2.37 8.96 -7.92
CA LEU A 676 -2.90 7.64 -8.20
C LEU A 676 -2.89 7.33 -9.71
N GLN A 677 -3.26 8.30 -10.56
CA GLN A 677 -3.23 8.17 -12.02
C GLN A 677 -1.82 8.22 -12.61
N GLU A 678 -0.86 8.92 -11.99
CA GLU A 678 0.54 8.84 -12.38
C GLU A 678 1.12 7.43 -12.14
N MET A 679 0.72 6.81 -11.03
CA MET A 679 1.16 5.46 -10.66
C MET A 679 0.43 4.37 -11.47
N PHE A 680 -0.90 4.45 -11.61
CA PHE A 680 -1.70 3.41 -12.26
C PHE A 680 -2.16 3.73 -13.67
N GLY A 681 -1.92 4.92 -14.19
CA GLY A 681 -2.49 5.39 -15.45
C GLY A 681 -3.91 5.91 -15.30
N GLU A 682 -4.33 6.75 -16.25
CA GLU A 682 -5.71 7.23 -16.33
C GLU A 682 -6.69 6.10 -16.67
N ARG A 683 -7.93 6.24 -16.21
CA ARG A 683 -8.98 5.26 -16.48
C ARG A 683 -9.32 5.22 -17.97
N LYS A 684 -9.22 4.04 -18.59
CA LYS A 684 -9.54 3.82 -20.03
C LYS A 684 -10.40 2.57 -20.24
N ASP A 685 -11.28 2.59 -21.24
CA ASP A 685 -12.08 1.42 -21.61
C ASP A 685 -11.29 0.37 -22.40
N LYS A 686 -10.21 0.79 -23.06
CA LYS A 686 -9.34 -0.05 -23.89
C LYS A 686 -7.92 -0.04 -23.36
N PHE A 687 -7.22 -1.17 -23.50
CA PHE A 687 -5.81 -1.29 -23.15
C PHE A 687 -4.96 -0.75 -24.31
N ASP A 688 -4.93 0.57 -24.43
CA ASP A 688 -4.11 1.28 -25.40
C ASP A 688 -3.17 2.23 -24.67
N LYS A 689 -1.88 1.88 -24.70
CA LYS A 689 -0.84 2.60 -23.98
C LYS A 689 0.45 2.70 -24.79
N LYS A 690 1.15 3.81 -24.59
CA LYS A 690 2.53 3.99 -25.07
C LYS A 690 3.49 3.13 -24.24
N GLU A 691 4.65 2.78 -24.78
CA GLU A 691 5.62 1.85 -24.15
C GLU A 691 6.01 2.26 -22.70
N ASN A 692 6.15 3.56 -22.45
CA ASN A 692 6.57 4.12 -21.16
C ASN A 692 5.40 4.61 -20.28
N GLU A 693 4.17 4.49 -20.76
CA GLU A 693 2.97 4.94 -20.04
C GLU A 693 2.58 3.91 -18.97
N SER A 694 2.24 4.38 -17.78
CA SER A 694 1.59 3.55 -16.76
C SER A 694 0.15 3.33 -17.19
N LEU A 695 -0.30 2.07 -17.26
CA LEU A 695 -1.72 1.75 -17.40
C LEU A 695 -1.98 0.42 -16.71
N SER A 696 -2.67 0.45 -15.58
CA SER A 696 -3.03 -0.73 -14.81
C SER A 696 -3.86 -1.67 -15.68
N ILE A 697 -3.44 -2.93 -15.76
CA ILE A 697 -4.07 -3.99 -16.55
C ILE A 697 -5.46 -4.38 -16.05
N ILE A 698 -5.82 -3.90 -14.88
CA ILE A 698 -7.10 -4.11 -14.21
C ILE A 698 -7.57 -2.77 -13.64
N PRO A 699 -8.89 -2.59 -13.51
CA PRO A 699 -9.43 -1.37 -12.95
C PRO A 699 -9.10 -1.33 -11.46
N LEU A 700 -8.22 -0.40 -11.11
CA LEU A 700 -7.84 -0.09 -9.75
C LEU A 700 -8.45 1.24 -9.34
N GLY A 701 -8.63 1.42 -8.04
CA GLY A 701 -9.13 2.67 -7.54
C GLY A 701 -9.10 2.76 -6.03
N VAL A 702 -9.56 3.90 -5.54
CA VAL A 702 -9.77 4.13 -4.12
C VAL A 702 -11.15 4.74 -3.93
N SER A 703 -11.99 4.05 -3.17
CA SER A 703 -13.28 4.56 -2.74
C SER A 703 -13.11 5.37 -1.47
N MET A 704 -13.74 6.55 -1.36
CA MET A 704 -13.63 7.45 -0.23
C MET A 704 -15.00 7.95 0.27
N GLY A 705 -15.28 7.71 1.54
CA GLY A 705 -16.35 8.38 2.27
C GLY A 705 -15.81 9.65 2.94
N ILE A 706 -16.53 10.77 2.80
CA ILE A 706 -16.13 12.07 3.34
C ILE A 706 -17.31 12.70 4.09
N ALA A 707 -17.14 12.86 5.41
CA ALA A 707 -18.08 13.57 6.25
C ALA A 707 -17.48 14.92 6.67
N VAL A 708 -18.17 16.01 6.35
CA VAL A 708 -17.82 17.35 6.84
C VAL A 708 -18.73 17.69 8.00
N VAL A 709 -18.13 17.92 9.17
CA VAL A 709 -18.84 18.16 10.43
C VAL A 709 -18.19 19.32 11.17
N LYS A 710 -18.87 19.83 12.20
CA LYS A 710 -18.21 20.75 13.14
C LYS A 710 -17.17 20.01 13.98
N ASN A 711 -16.02 20.61 14.24
CA ASN A 711 -14.91 20.06 15.04
C ASN A 711 -15.28 19.58 16.47
N ARG A 712 -16.43 20.00 17.00
CA ARG A 712 -17.01 19.59 18.29
C ARG A 712 -18.06 18.48 18.21
N MET A 713 -18.37 17.95 17.03
CA MET A 713 -19.38 16.90 16.88
C MET A 713 -18.91 15.57 17.48
N PRO A 714 -19.84 14.71 17.94
CA PRO A 714 -19.51 13.36 18.38
C PRO A 714 -18.81 12.56 17.26
N ILE A 715 -17.68 11.95 17.60
CA ILE A 715 -16.81 11.28 16.63
C ILE A 715 -17.42 9.96 16.20
N LYS A 716 -17.98 9.18 17.13
CA LYS A 716 -18.61 7.89 16.87
C LYS A 716 -19.72 8.01 15.83
N SER A 717 -20.64 8.97 16.01
CA SER A 717 -21.70 9.24 15.03
C SER A 717 -21.13 9.62 13.66
N THR A 718 -20.03 10.38 13.64
CA THR A 718 -19.34 10.77 12.41
C THR A 718 -18.72 9.56 11.71
N LEU A 719 -18.04 8.68 12.45
CA LEU A 719 -17.45 7.44 11.90
C LEU A 719 -18.52 6.47 11.41
N ASP A 720 -19.65 6.36 12.11
CA ASP A 720 -20.78 5.51 11.72
C ASP A 720 -21.40 5.89 10.37
N VAL A 721 -21.49 7.19 10.07
CA VAL A 721 -21.95 7.68 8.75
C VAL A 721 -20.86 7.60 7.70
N LEU A 722 -19.59 7.73 8.10
CA LEU A 722 -18.43 7.65 7.21
C LEU A 722 -18.32 6.27 6.55
N ASP A 723 -18.61 5.21 7.29
CA ASP A 723 -18.72 3.84 6.76
C ASP A 723 -19.82 3.69 5.72
N ASP A 724 -20.99 4.31 5.95
CA ASP A 724 -22.09 4.28 4.99
C ASP A 724 -21.73 5.05 3.70
N LEU A 725 -21.05 6.19 3.81
CA LEU A 725 -20.55 6.97 2.67
C LEU A 725 -19.48 6.18 1.88
N LEU A 726 -18.54 5.54 2.57
CA LEU A 726 -17.53 4.69 1.93
C LEU A 726 -18.19 3.51 1.19
N ARG A 727 -19.20 2.89 1.79
CA ARG A 727 -19.96 1.81 1.15
C ARG A 727 -20.63 2.28 -0.15
N ARG A 728 -21.19 3.49 -0.18
CA ARG A 728 -21.79 4.08 -1.39
C ARG A 728 -20.75 4.32 -2.49
N SER A 729 -19.57 4.82 -2.12
CA SER A 729 -18.45 4.97 -3.07
C SER A 729 -18.01 3.63 -3.66
N LYS A 730 -17.91 2.59 -2.84
CA LYS A 730 -17.59 1.22 -3.32
C LYS A 730 -18.66 0.66 -4.26
N GLN A 731 -19.93 0.95 -4.02
CA GLN A 731 -21.02 0.55 -4.92
C GLN A 731 -20.86 1.22 -6.30
N LYS A 732 -20.52 2.50 -6.34
CA LYS A 732 -20.22 3.23 -7.57
C LYS A 732 -18.99 2.65 -8.29
N SER A 733 -17.90 2.42 -7.58
CA SER A 733 -16.70 1.77 -8.12
C SER A 733 -17.00 0.42 -8.76
N LYS A 734 -17.81 -0.42 -8.09
CA LYS A 734 -18.27 -1.72 -8.63
C LYS A 734 -19.13 -1.58 -9.88
N SER A 735 -20.00 -0.56 -9.95
CA SER A 735 -20.83 -0.32 -11.12
C SER A 735 -20.02 0.09 -12.36
N GLU A 736 -18.83 0.65 -12.14
CA GLU A 736 -17.91 1.07 -13.19
C GLU A 736 -16.70 0.15 -13.29
N ALA A 737 -16.75 -1.09 -12.78
CA ALA A 737 -15.60 -2.00 -12.64
C ALA A 737 -15.00 -2.56 -13.94
N SER A 738 -15.31 -1.98 -15.11
CA SER A 738 -14.69 -2.32 -16.38
C SER A 738 -13.52 -1.38 -16.72
N GLY A 739 -12.68 -1.82 -17.65
CA GLY A 739 -11.57 -1.03 -18.19
C GLY A 739 -10.23 -1.23 -17.48
N PHE A 740 -9.40 -0.21 -17.56
CA PHE A 740 -7.99 -0.18 -17.19
C PHE A 740 -7.66 1.11 -16.44
N GLY A 741 -6.50 1.15 -15.77
CA GLY A 741 -6.02 2.34 -15.07
C GLY A 741 -6.58 2.51 -13.66
N GLY A 742 -6.28 3.68 -13.07
CA GLY A 742 -6.66 4.08 -11.72
C GLY A 742 -7.71 5.20 -11.71
N GLU A 743 -8.64 5.14 -10.76
CA GLU A 743 -9.58 6.23 -10.50
C GLU A 743 -10.01 6.32 -9.03
N ILE A 744 -10.45 7.48 -8.56
CA ILE A 744 -11.08 7.62 -7.24
C ILE A 744 -12.61 7.62 -7.34
N PHE A 745 -13.29 7.18 -6.30
CA PHE A 745 -14.75 7.25 -6.17
C PHE A 745 -15.08 7.91 -4.85
N VAL A 746 -15.91 8.96 -4.86
CA VAL A 746 -16.09 9.81 -3.69
C VAL A 746 -17.56 9.96 -3.35
N SER A 747 -17.90 9.80 -2.07
CA SER A 747 -19.16 10.19 -1.46
C SER A 747 -18.87 11.26 -0.42
N LEU A 748 -19.42 12.45 -0.61
CA LEU A 748 -19.21 13.58 0.28
C LEU A 748 -20.55 14.08 0.81
N LYS A 749 -20.63 14.37 2.11
CA LYS A 749 -21.76 15.07 2.72
C LYS A 749 -21.30 16.01 3.84
N LYS A 750 -21.86 17.22 3.85
CA LYS A 750 -21.78 18.16 4.98
C LYS A 750 -22.98 17.99 5.90
N PHE A 751 -22.72 17.89 7.20
CA PHE A 751 -23.73 17.78 8.26
C PHE A 751 -23.74 19.06 9.11
N GLU A 752 -24.91 19.67 9.25
CA GLU A 752 -25.11 20.83 10.13
C GLU A 752 -25.49 20.43 11.57
N SER A 753 -25.94 19.19 11.75
CA SER A 753 -26.32 18.58 13.03
C SER A 753 -25.52 17.29 13.27
N ILE A 754 -25.83 16.59 14.37
CA ILE A 754 -25.19 15.29 14.67
C ILE A 754 -25.46 14.34 13.50
N PRO A 755 -24.42 13.79 12.85
CA PRO A 755 -24.62 12.94 11.68
C PRO A 755 -25.43 11.69 12.01
N THR A 756 -26.38 11.36 11.15
CA THR A 756 -27.20 10.14 11.29
C THR A 756 -27.19 9.32 10.02
N ARG A 757 -27.33 7.99 10.17
CA ARG A 757 -27.45 7.09 9.02
C ARG A 757 -28.72 7.33 8.21
N ASP A 758 -29.78 7.81 8.85
CA ASP A 758 -31.04 8.09 8.15
C ASP A 758 -30.92 9.32 7.25
N GLU A 759 -30.21 10.37 7.67
CA GLU A 759 -29.88 11.50 6.80
C GLU A 759 -29.05 11.05 5.57
N VAL A 760 -28.10 10.13 5.77
CA VAL A 760 -27.36 9.52 4.65
C VAL A 760 -28.27 8.72 3.73
N LYS A 761 -29.30 8.03 4.24
CA LYS A 761 -30.29 7.34 3.41
C LYS A 761 -31.12 8.34 2.62
N GLU A 762 -31.69 9.34 3.27
CA GLU A 762 -32.55 10.35 2.64
C GLU A 762 -31.85 11.08 1.49
N VAL A 763 -30.58 11.42 1.65
CA VAL A 763 -29.82 12.20 0.65
C VAL A 763 -29.51 11.37 -0.61
N PHE A 764 -29.14 10.10 -0.43
CA PHE A 764 -28.57 9.29 -1.51
C PHE A 764 -29.52 8.21 -2.03
N ASP A 765 -30.57 7.85 -1.30
CA ASP A 765 -31.58 6.89 -1.73
C ASP A 765 -32.69 7.66 -2.47
N SER A 766 -33.11 7.17 -3.63
CA SER A 766 -34.08 7.89 -4.46
C SER A 766 -35.48 7.83 -3.85
N THR A 767 -36.10 9.00 -3.64
CA THR A 767 -37.52 9.12 -3.26
C THR A 767 -38.29 9.77 -4.41
N ASN A 768 -39.37 9.15 -4.90
CA ASN A 768 -40.19 9.68 -6.00
C ASN A 768 -39.37 10.10 -7.25
N ASP A 769 -38.39 9.28 -7.66
CA ASP A 769 -37.48 9.56 -8.78
C ASP A 769 -36.61 10.83 -8.62
N ILE A 770 -36.44 11.33 -7.39
CA ILE A 770 -35.56 12.45 -7.05
C ILE A 770 -34.34 11.92 -6.30
N LYS A 771 -33.15 12.41 -6.69
CA LYS A 771 -31.90 12.24 -5.94
C LYS A 771 -31.44 13.62 -5.46
N TYR A 772 -31.14 13.73 -4.18
CA TYR A 772 -30.77 15.02 -3.58
C TYR A 772 -29.29 15.37 -3.79
N THR A 773 -28.48 14.41 -4.21
CA THR A 773 -27.07 14.61 -4.48
C THR A 773 -26.61 13.88 -5.73
N GLN A 774 -25.59 14.41 -6.39
CA GLN A 774 -24.87 13.72 -7.46
C GLN A 774 -23.84 12.72 -6.94
N PHE A 775 -23.49 12.78 -5.65
CA PHE A 775 -22.61 11.80 -5.02
C PHE A 775 -23.32 10.42 -4.90
N PRO A 776 -22.60 9.29 -4.97
CA PRO A 776 -21.17 9.14 -5.27
C PRO A 776 -20.81 9.51 -6.72
N ILE A 777 -19.65 10.14 -6.91
CA ILE A 777 -19.10 10.47 -8.23
C ILE A 777 -17.74 9.80 -8.47
N SER A 778 -17.45 9.54 -9.75
CA SER A 778 -16.10 9.14 -10.18
C SER A 778 -15.15 10.34 -10.14
N GLY A 779 -13.84 10.10 -10.08
CA GLY A 779 -12.86 11.19 -10.14
C GLY A 779 -12.92 11.97 -11.45
N LYS A 780 -13.30 11.33 -12.56
CA LYS A 780 -13.60 12.00 -13.84
C LYS A 780 -14.74 13.01 -13.70
N ASP A 781 -15.83 12.61 -13.06
CA ASP A 781 -16.99 13.50 -12.82
C ASP A 781 -16.66 14.58 -11.79
N LEU A 782 -15.80 14.28 -10.80
CA LEU A 782 -15.29 15.24 -9.83
C LEU A 782 -14.51 16.39 -10.48
N VAL A 783 -13.73 16.13 -11.53
CA VAL A 783 -13.05 17.20 -12.28
C VAL A 783 -14.07 18.18 -12.86
N ASN A 784 -15.12 17.66 -13.51
CA ASN A 784 -16.19 18.50 -14.07
C ASN A 784 -16.92 19.29 -12.96
N PHE A 785 -17.20 18.63 -11.83
CA PHE A 785 -17.80 19.27 -10.67
C PHE A 785 -16.95 20.43 -10.12
N ILE A 786 -15.63 20.25 -10.03
CA ILE A 786 -14.71 21.28 -9.54
C ILE A 786 -14.63 22.46 -10.53
N GLU A 787 -14.70 22.23 -11.83
CA GLU A 787 -14.77 23.31 -12.82
C GLU A 787 -16.06 24.12 -12.69
N ASP A 788 -17.18 23.45 -12.43
CA ASP A 788 -18.44 24.13 -12.12
C ASP A 788 -18.32 24.93 -10.81
N LEU A 789 -17.74 24.35 -9.76
CA LEU A 789 -17.50 25.01 -8.48
C LEU A 789 -16.66 26.29 -8.64
N LYS A 790 -15.57 26.23 -9.42
CA LYS A 790 -14.73 27.39 -9.75
C LYS A 790 -15.50 28.50 -10.45
N PHE A 791 -16.33 28.14 -11.42
CA PHE A 791 -17.14 29.10 -12.18
C PHE A 791 -18.01 29.96 -11.25
N PHE A 792 -18.65 29.34 -10.25
CA PHE A 792 -19.46 30.06 -9.26
C PHE A 792 -18.60 30.77 -8.20
N ALA A 793 -17.50 30.17 -7.74
CA ALA A 793 -16.61 30.78 -6.75
C ALA A 793 -15.99 32.10 -7.25
N GLN A 794 -15.51 32.13 -8.51
CA GLN A 794 -14.94 33.34 -9.14
C GLN A 794 -15.94 34.49 -9.26
N ARG A 795 -17.24 34.16 -9.33
CA ARG A 795 -18.35 35.12 -9.39
C ARG A 795 -18.86 35.54 -8.01
N LYS A 796 -18.24 35.07 -6.92
CA LYS A 796 -18.58 35.40 -5.52
C LYS A 796 -20.06 35.17 -5.21
N VAL A 797 -20.61 34.09 -5.74
CA VAL A 797 -22.03 33.76 -5.62
C VAL A 797 -22.36 33.31 -4.22
N SER A 798 -23.49 33.79 -3.68
CA SER A 798 -23.99 33.33 -2.39
C SER A 798 -24.51 31.89 -2.50
N PRO A 799 -24.08 30.96 -1.62
CA PRO A 799 -24.64 29.61 -1.57
C PRO A 799 -26.17 29.59 -1.43
N ASN A 800 -26.73 30.49 -0.62
CA ASN A 800 -28.19 30.62 -0.46
C ASN A 800 -28.89 31.07 -1.74
N TRP A 801 -28.22 31.87 -2.57
CA TRP A 801 -28.75 32.23 -3.88
C TRP A 801 -28.86 31.00 -4.77
N ILE A 802 -27.80 30.16 -4.81
CA ILE A 802 -27.79 28.92 -5.60
C ILE A 802 -28.88 27.95 -5.11
N LYS A 803 -29.00 27.74 -3.80
CA LYS A 803 -30.05 26.90 -3.19
C LYS A 803 -31.46 27.37 -3.58
N GLY A 804 -31.65 28.68 -3.71
CA GLY A 804 -32.93 29.28 -4.06
C GLY A 804 -33.25 29.33 -5.56
N VAL A 805 -32.38 28.84 -6.45
CA VAL A 805 -32.56 28.98 -7.91
C VAL A 805 -33.78 28.23 -8.44
N PHE A 806 -34.11 27.08 -7.87
CA PHE A 806 -35.23 26.25 -8.28
C PHE A 806 -36.54 26.51 -7.48
N GLY A 807 -36.48 27.44 -6.52
CA GLY A 807 -37.63 27.80 -5.68
C GLY A 807 -38.17 26.64 -4.81
N ASP A 808 -39.42 26.76 -4.36
CA ASP A 808 -40.12 25.75 -3.55
C ASP A 808 -40.88 24.71 -4.40
N GLY A 809 -40.44 24.49 -5.65
CA GLY A 809 -41.14 23.67 -6.63
C GLY A 809 -41.50 22.28 -6.09
N LYS A 810 -42.76 21.86 -6.29
CA LYS A 810 -43.26 20.57 -5.74
C LYS A 810 -42.81 19.35 -6.54
N SER A 811 -42.27 19.54 -7.73
CA SER A 811 -41.76 18.49 -8.60
C SER A 811 -40.50 18.94 -9.37
N PRO A 812 -39.70 18.01 -9.90
CA PRO A 812 -38.54 18.33 -10.77
C PRO A 812 -38.89 19.21 -11.97
N LEU A 813 -40.06 18.97 -12.58
CA LEU A 813 -40.52 19.73 -13.73
C LEU A 813 -40.88 21.16 -13.33
N ASP A 814 -41.62 21.33 -12.23
CA ASP A 814 -41.98 22.66 -11.71
C ASP A 814 -40.73 23.47 -11.33
N SER A 815 -39.78 22.80 -10.68
CA SER A 815 -38.50 23.36 -10.31
C SER A 815 -37.77 23.87 -11.56
N TYR A 816 -37.67 23.06 -12.62
CA TYR A 816 -36.99 23.46 -13.85
C TYR A 816 -37.71 24.60 -14.59
N VAL A 817 -39.05 24.63 -14.54
CA VAL A 817 -39.83 25.76 -15.08
C VAL A 817 -39.52 27.05 -14.31
N ASP A 818 -39.38 26.99 -12.98
CA ASP A 818 -39.00 28.15 -12.16
C ASP A 818 -37.62 28.69 -12.58
N LEU A 819 -36.64 27.81 -12.79
CA LEU A 819 -35.33 28.17 -13.31
C LEU A 819 -35.44 28.92 -14.66
N LEU A 820 -36.18 28.36 -15.62
CA LEU A 820 -36.35 28.99 -16.94
C LEU A 820 -37.05 30.35 -16.84
N TRP A 821 -38.07 30.45 -15.98
CA TRP A 821 -38.80 31.69 -15.74
C TRP A 821 -37.89 32.77 -15.15
N ARG A 822 -37.07 32.43 -14.15
CA ARG A 822 -36.07 33.34 -13.57
C ARG A 822 -35.05 33.78 -14.60
N LYS A 823 -34.51 32.83 -15.37
CA LYS A 823 -33.55 33.10 -16.44
C LYS A 823 -34.11 34.07 -17.48
N ALA A 824 -35.37 33.89 -17.89
CA ALA A 824 -36.02 34.74 -18.90
C ALA A 824 -36.26 36.18 -18.43
N ARG A 825 -36.30 36.42 -17.12
CA ARG A 825 -36.52 37.73 -16.49
C ARG A 825 -35.24 38.41 -16.01
N GLU A 826 -34.10 37.73 -16.13
CA GLU A 826 -32.82 38.24 -15.65
C GLU A 826 -32.17 39.14 -16.71
N GLU A 827 -31.94 40.40 -16.34
CA GLU A 827 -31.33 41.41 -17.21
C GLU A 827 -29.83 41.58 -16.90
N GLU A 828 -29.37 41.16 -15.72
CA GLU A 828 -27.97 41.21 -15.35
C GLU A 828 -27.19 40.08 -16.03
N LYS A 829 -26.32 40.43 -16.98
CA LYS A 829 -25.51 39.46 -17.77
C LYS A 829 -24.79 38.43 -16.88
N SER A 830 -24.22 38.85 -15.76
CA SER A 830 -23.53 37.97 -14.81
C SER A 830 -24.46 36.89 -14.24
N LYS A 831 -25.67 37.28 -13.80
CA LYS A 831 -26.67 36.35 -13.28
C LYS A 831 -27.28 35.48 -14.37
N TRP A 832 -27.48 36.05 -15.56
CA TRP A 832 -27.94 35.29 -16.71
C TRP A 832 -26.97 34.14 -17.07
N GLU A 833 -25.66 34.41 -17.10
CA GLU A 833 -24.63 33.37 -17.33
C GLU A 833 -24.69 32.26 -16.28
N MET A 834 -24.99 32.60 -15.02
CA MET A 834 -25.14 31.63 -13.94
C MET A 834 -26.39 30.77 -14.10
N PHE A 835 -27.55 31.37 -14.42
CA PHE A 835 -28.76 30.62 -14.72
C PHE A 835 -28.59 29.72 -15.95
N ASP A 836 -27.92 30.21 -16.99
CA ASP A 836 -27.59 29.43 -18.19
C ASP A 836 -26.69 28.24 -17.88
N LYS A 837 -25.71 28.42 -16.99
CA LYS A 837 -24.85 27.33 -16.52
C LYS A 837 -25.67 26.28 -15.76
N ILE A 838 -26.50 26.70 -14.80
CA ILE A 838 -27.38 25.78 -14.04
C ILE A 838 -28.34 25.03 -14.97
N GLU A 839 -28.96 25.72 -15.93
CA GLU A 839 -29.82 25.08 -16.93
C GLU A 839 -29.05 23.98 -17.67
N ARG A 840 -27.84 24.28 -18.18
CA ARG A 840 -27.01 23.31 -18.89
C ARG A 840 -26.66 22.09 -18.05
N MET A 841 -26.42 22.24 -16.74
CA MET A 841 -26.12 21.13 -15.83
C MET A 841 -27.27 20.14 -15.68
N HIS A 842 -28.51 20.63 -15.72
CA HIS A 842 -29.73 19.84 -15.45
C HIS A 842 -30.50 19.44 -16.72
N LYS A 843 -30.22 20.08 -17.86
CA LYS A 843 -30.93 19.85 -19.12
C LYS A 843 -30.93 18.40 -19.59
N SER A 844 -29.88 17.63 -19.30
CA SER A 844 -29.79 16.21 -19.66
C SER A 844 -30.67 15.31 -18.79
N GLU A 845 -30.95 15.69 -17.55
CA GLU A 845 -31.72 14.86 -16.61
C GLU A 845 -33.19 14.78 -17.01
N LEU A 846 -33.73 15.88 -17.54
CA LEU A 846 -35.09 15.91 -18.10
C LEU A 846 -35.28 15.04 -19.35
N LYS A 847 -34.19 14.72 -20.06
CA LYS A 847 -34.22 13.82 -21.22
C LYS A 847 -34.20 12.34 -20.82
N HIS A 848 -33.84 12.06 -19.58
CA HIS A 848 -33.66 10.72 -19.03
C HIS A 848 -34.41 10.57 -17.70
N PRO A 849 -35.75 10.74 -17.69
CA PRO A 849 -36.55 10.66 -16.46
C PRO A 849 -36.36 9.33 -15.73
N GLU A 850 -36.02 8.25 -16.44
CA GLU A 850 -35.70 6.93 -15.87
C GLU A 850 -34.48 6.92 -14.93
N ARG A 851 -33.63 7.96 -14.96
CA ARG A 851 -32.44 8.08 -14.09
C ARG A 851 -32.71 8.85 -12.81
N GLY A 852 -33.89 9.45 -12.70
CA GLY A 852 -34.27 10.41 -11.68
C GLY A 852 -33.64 11.80 -11.88
N PHE A 853 -34.27 12.83 -11.30
CA PHE A 853 -33.76 14.21 -11.31
C PHE A 853 -32.77 14.42 -10.17
N VAL A 854 -31.63 15.06 -10.45
CA VAL A 854 -30.54 15.24 -9.49
C VAL A 854 -30.26 16.72 -9.25
N PHE A 855 -30.36 17.19 -8.02
CA PHE A 855 -30.10 18.60 -7.69
C PHE A 855 -28.60 18.95 -7.58
N LYS A 856 -27.80 18.68 -8.61
CA LYS A 856 -26.36 19.01 -8.72
C LYS A 856 -25.93 20.39 -8.22
N HIS A 857 -26.73 21.44 -8.45
CA HIS A 857 -26.41 22.79 -7.99
C HIS A 857 -26.46 22.94 -6.46
N MET A 858 -27.22 22.08 -5.75
CA MET A 858 -27.22 22.02 -4.28
C MET A 858 -25.87 21.55 -3.75
N ASP A 859 -25.28 20.52 -4.39
CA ASP A 859 -23.93 20.06 -4.03
C ASP A 859 -22.88 21.16 -4.24
N ILE A 860 -23.03 21.98 -5.29
CA ILE A 860 -22.17 23.16 -5.51
C ILE A 860 -22.35 24.17 -4.38
N ALA A 861 -23.58 24.47 -4.00
CA ALA A 861 -23.86 25.42 -2.92
C ALA A 861 -23.25 24.94 -1.59
N GLU A 862 -23.46 23.68 -1.21
CA GLU A 862 -22.83 23.08 -0.02
C GLU A 862 -21.29 23.14 -0.12
N SER A 863 -20.72 22.84 -1.29
CA SER A 863 -19.27 22.88 -1.51
C SER A 863 -18.68 24.29 -1.43
N LEU A 864 -19.41 25.32 -1.89
CA LEU A 864 -19.02 26.72 -1.74
C LEU A 864 -19.02 27.16 -0.27
N GLU A 865 -19.94 26.64 0.55
CA GLU A 865 -19.93 26.88 1.99
C GLU A 865 -18.70 26.25 2.66
N ILE A 866 -18.35 25.01 2.27
CA ILE A 866 -17.18 24.29 2.81
C ILE A 866 -15.87 25.05 2.54
N ILE A 867 -15.67 25.59 1.34
CA ILE A 867 -14.43 26.30 0.97
C ILE A 867 -14.33 27.73 1.52
N GLY A 868 -15.36 28.23 2.20
CA GLY A 868 -15.29 29.47 2.98
C GLY A 868 -15.04 30.76 2.17
N GLY A 869 -15.37 30.81 0.88
CA GLY A 869 -15.39 32.03 0.04
C GLY A 869 -14.07 32.80 -0.17
N LYS A 870 -12.97 32.38 0.48
CA LYS A 870 -11.63 33.02 0.41
C LYS A 870 -10.54 32.14 -0.19
N LEU A 871 -10.77 30.84 -0.36
CA LEU A 871 -9.80 29.99 -1.06
C LEU A 871 -9.83 30.33 -2.55
N SER A 872 -8.74 30.89 -3.08
CA SER A 872 -8.55 30.94 -4.52
C SER A 872 -8.42 29.51 -5.04
N LEU A 873 -9.41 29.04 -5.81
CA LEU A 873 -9.33 27.79 -6.57
C LEU A 873 -8.44 27.95 -7.83
N GLU A 874 -7.91 29.16 -8.08
CA GLU A 874 -6.85 29.38 -9.08
C GLU A 874 -5.54 28.80 -8.54
N GLY A 875 -4.89 27.95 -9.34
CA GLY A 875 -3.71 27.19 -8.92
C GLY A 875 -3.95 25.70 -8.69
N LEU A 876 -5.22 25.21 -8.64
CA LEU A 876 -5.47 23.78 -8.85
C LEU A 876 -4.90 23.39 -10.22
N PRO A 877 -3.99 22.40 -10.32
CA PRO A 877 -3.17 22.15 -11.50
C PRO A 877 -4.01 21.54 -12.62
N ILE A 878 -4.83 22.35 -13.28
CA ILE A 878 -5.57 22.01 -14.49
C ILE A 878 -4.89 22.61 -15.71
N ARG A 879 -4.00 23.59 -15.52
CA ARG A 879 -3.24 24.18 -16.62
C ARG A 879 -2.38 23.13 -17.36
N GLU A 880 -1.83 22.14 -16.67
CA GLU A 880 -1.09 21.03 -17.32
C GLU A 880 -2.01 20.01 -18.01
N ILE A 881 -3.23 19.81 -17.50
CA ILE A 881 -4.23 18.92 -18.12
C ILE A 881 -4.80 19.57 -19.40
N MET A 882 -5.08 20.88 -19.38
CA MET A 882 -5.51 21.63 -20.57
C MET A 882 -4.41 21.80 -21.61
N LEU A 883 -3.15 22.00 -21.22
CA LEU A 883 -2.03 22.08 -22.17
C LEU A 883 -1.68 20.73 -22.81
N LYS A 884 -2.00 19.60 -22.16
CA LYS A 884 -1.93 18.26 -22.77
C LYS A 884 -3.16 17.89 -23.61
N LEU A 885 -4.35 18.38 -23.26
CA LEU A 885 -5.59 18.15 -24.04
C LEU A 885 -5.74 19.08 -25.25
N LEU A 886 -5.04 20.22 -25.28
CA LEU A 886 -4.99 21.13 -26.43
C LEU A 886 -3.80 20.85 -27.36
N GLY A 887 -3.21 19.65 -27.26
CA GLY A 887 -2.14 19.15 -28.10
C GLY A 887 -2.57 17.94 -28.93
N GLU A 888 -3.60 18.10 -29.76
CA GLU A 888 -3.75 17.55 -31.12
C GLU A 888 -4.86 18.31 -31.87
#